data_AF-A0A9E3ZZZ5-F1
#
_entry.id   AF-A0A9E3ZZZ5-F1
#
_cell.length_a   1.000
_cell.length_b   1.000
_cell.length_c   1.000
_cell.angle_alpha   90.00
_cell.angle_beta   90.00
_cell.angle_gamma   90.00
#
_symmetry.space_group_name_H-M   'P 1'
#
loop_
_entity.id
_entity.type
_entity.pdbx_description
1 polymer ?
#
loop_
_entity_poly.entity_id
_entity_poly.type
_entity_poly.pdbx_seq_one_letter_code
_entity_poly.pdbx_strand_id
1 'polypeptide(L)'
;MINISANVPITTLPSWAVWERRLFDTMNQSVQPFLDHFTREDGEFIWKDEWGGGSPDDYYEPFFNWPLVYLMGGGDHLLTLAERQWEAVTKQLTRLGTVYKEYGIHEDQMHQSESDILFFHLCLAHPNGHRRRERAKRFAGFYLNEDPDAINYDPEHKIVLSGLNGSKGAYYAPMSERETANYAPLGGSMERYSLPFFDLPGISTVQDLGDPNNARAMGQALFDRWRKGDTPTNLSITSLVTNAFLLTGEEKYRDWVVEYTDAWVERARRNNGLLPDNVGQSGEVGEYCNGKWYGGRYGWTFPHGFLTLQKATLDAAANAYLLTRDDAYLELPRQQMSRILELGEVKDIRDFDMSVSERWNSQFVSMGDQYETFLVPYRYGDAGWFDWQPISPVYMVTLWNLSMADQDWESMECVRGAEAFDWNATFAFHNKEDSGHEQPWVRYLAGQNPTYPEHLLHASHQIVCRRLALLREDEAVGTHHHVHHWQWGNPVSSEALIQLTLGAPQPIYNGGLLHCRLRYFDVHHRRPGLPKDVGALVEKLEAARTVVRLVNLNPNEGRELIIQAGGFGEHQFGTAEYFVRTSDWPGELGGYAGSYAPPPLTTEARTAAINDKHLRLTLPPGSEIALDLTTERFVNEPSYTEPW
;
A
#
# COMPACT_ATOMS: atom_id res chain seq x y z
N MET A 1 -4.65 11.49 28.53
CA MET A 1 -3.31 10.95 28.26
C MET A 1 -2.49 10.72 29.52
N ILE A 2 -2.28 9.45 29.87
CA ILE A 2 -1.33 8.99 30.90
C ILE A 2 0.12 9.10 30.38
N ASN A 3 1.09 9.25 31.30
CA ASN A 3 2.52 9.19 30.99
C ASN A 3 3.18 7.98 31.66
N ILE A 4 3.87 7.16 30.89
CA ILE A 4 4.73 6.08 31.38
C ILE A 4 6.19 6.52 31.19
N SER A 5 7.04 6.32 32.20
CA SER A 5 8.48 6.56 32.08
C SER A 5 9.23 5.24 32.11
N ALA A 6 10.03 4.98 31.08
CA ALA A 6 10.99 3.90 31.12
C ALA A 6 12.04 4.18 32.21
N ASN A 7 12.53 3.13 32.86
CA ASN A 7 13.65 3.22 33.82
C ASN A 7 14.58 2.00 33.80
N VAL A 8 14.34 1.07 32.86
CA VAL A 8 15.19 -0.08 32.62
C VAL A 8 16.34 0.37 31.70
N PRO A 9 17.61 0.20 32.12
CA PRO A 9 18.75 0.57 31.30
C PRO A 9 18.96 -0.47 30.19
N ILE A 10 19.45 0.00 29.05
CA ILE A 10 19.93 -0.89 27.99
C ILE A 10 21.22 -1.56 28.50
N THR A 11 21.18 -2.87 28.73
CA THR A 11 22.36 -3.66 29.12
C THR A 11 23.05 -4.32 27.93
N THR A 12 22.29 -4.63 26.88
CA THR A 12 22.77 -5.11 25.59
C THR A 12 22.10 -4.27 24.51
N LEU A 13 22.91 -3.58 23.71
CA LEU A 13 22.39 -2.71 22.65
C LEU A 13 21.68 -3.57 21.58
N PRO A 14 20.37 -3.41 21.34
CA PRO A 14 19.67 -4.23 20.37
C PRO A 14 20.12 -3.88 18.94
N SER A 15 20.55 -4.89 18.18
CA SER A 15 21.09 -4.72 16.83
C SER A 15 20.06 -4.09 15.89
N TRP A 16 18.81 -4.58 15.91
CA TRP A 16 17.71 -4.03 15.11
C TRP A 16 17.55 -2.51 15.32
N ALA A 17 17.63 -2.00 16.55
CA ALA A 17 17.40 -0.58 16.83
C ALA A 17 18.49 0.31 16.18
N VAL A 18 19.74 -0.16 16.22
CA VAL A 18 20.86 0.52 15.55
C VAL A 18 20.68 0.51 14.03
N TRP A 19 20.30 -0.64 13.47
CA TRP A 19 20.09 -0.78 12.03
C TRP A 19 18.86 -0.01 11.52
N GLU A 20 17.80 0.09 12.32
CA GLU A 20 16.60 0.89 12.04
C GLU A 20 16.97 2.38 11.92
N ARG A 21 17.71 2.92 12.89
CA ARG A 21 18.20 4.31 12.82
C ARG A 21 19.17 4.52 11.66
N ARG A 22 20.04 3.54 11.38
CA ARG A 22 20.94 3.58 10.23
C ARG A 22 20.18 3.61 8.90
N LEU A 23 19.08 2.87 8.79
CA LEU A 23 18.24 2.84 7.60
C LEU A 23 17.58 4.21 7.36
N PHE A 24 16.99 4.82 8.40
CA PHE A 24 16.49 6.20 8.34
C PHE A 24 17.56 7.18 7.84
N ASP A 25 18.75 7.16 8.44
CA ASP A 25 19.85 8.06 8.05
C ASP A 25 20.30 7.85 6.60
N THR A 26 20.31 6.60 6.13
CA THR A 26 20.71 6.26 4.77
C THR A 26 19.68 6.78 3.76
N MET A 27 18.38 6.60 4.03
CA MET A 27 17.31 7.15 3.18
C MET A 27 17.26 8.69 3.20
N ASN A 28 17.49 9.29 4.36
CA ASN A 28 17.59 10.75 4.49
C ASN A 28 18.67 11.33 3.56
N GLN A 29 19.79 10.63 3.39
CA GLN A 29 20.91 11.06 2.56
C GLN A 29 20.76 10.68 1.08
N SER A 30 19.85 9.76 0.75
CA SER A 30 19.75 9.19 -0.61
C SER A 30 18.88 10.02 -1.55
N VAL A 31 17.95 10.83 -1.03
CA VAL A 31 17.00 11.60 -1.85
C VAL A 31 17.66 12.69 -2.70
N GLN A 32 18.70 13.37 -2.20
CA GLN A 32 19.34 14.45 -2.95
C GLN A 32 20.09 13.94 -4.19
N PRO A 33 20.93 12.89 -4.10
CA PRO A 33 21.51 12.27 -5.30
C PRO A 33 20.47 11.85 -6.34
N PHE A 34 19.31 11.34 -5.92
CA PHE A 34 18.23 10.98 -6.83
C PHE A 34 17.66 12.21 -7.56
N LEU A 35 17.40 13.29 -6.82
CA LEU A 35 16.88 14.54 -7.40
C LEU A 35 17.88 15.19 -8.35
N ASP A 36 19.15 15.28 -7.97
CA ASP A 36 20.22 15.86 -8.80
C ASP A 36 20.37 15.10 -10.12
N HIS A 37 20.07 13.80 -10.09
CA HIS A 37 20.18 12.93 -11.25
C HIS A 37 18.98 13.01 -12.19
N PHE A 38 17.75 12.94 -11.68
CA PHE A 38 16.55 12.82 -12.51
C PHE A 38 15.76 14.11 -12.73
N THR A 39 16.02 15.17 -11.95
CA THR A 39 15.20 16.39 -11.97
C THR A 39 16.01 17.63 -12.33
N ARG A 40 15.34 18.62 -12.91
CA ARG A 40 15.88 19.96 -13.15
C ARG A 40 15.80 20.80 -11.87
N GLU A 41 16.38 22.00 -11.90
CA GLU A 41 16.37 22.92 -10.75
C GLU A 41 14.94 23.33 -10.32
N ASP A 42 13.98 23.37 -11.23
CA ASP A 42 12.57 23.64 -10.91
C ASP A 42 11.79 22.42 -10.38
N GLY A 43 12.45 21.25 -10.32
CA GLY A 43 11.88 19.99 -9.86
C GLY A 43 11.24 19.14 -10.96
N GLU A 44 11.06 19.66 -12.17
CA GLU A 44 10.51 18.85 -13.27
C GLU A 44 11.49 17.74 -13.66
N PHE A 45 10.97 16.57 -14.05
CA PHE A 45 11.83 15.48 -14.53
C PHE A 45 12.57 15.89 -15.81
N ILE A 46 13.79 15.37 -15.97
CA ILE A 46 14.58 15.49 -17.19
C ILE A 46 13.96 14.56 -18.26
N TRP A 47 12.89 15.03 -18.88
CA TRP A 47 12.13 14.35 -19.92
C TRP A 47 11.96 15.23 -21.16
N LYS A 48 11.49 14.66 -22.27
CA LYS A 48 11.10 15.44 -23.46
C LYS A 48 9.93 16.35 -23.11
N ASP A 49 9.92 17.58 -23.60
CA ASP A 49 8.87 18.56 -23.34
C ASP A 49 7.53 18.30 -24.07
N GLU A 50 7.33 17.07 -24.56
CA GLU A 50 6.11 16.60 -25.23
C GLU A 50 5.70 15.25 -24.61
N TRP A 51 4.39 15.00 -24.50
CA TRP A 51 3.88 13.72 -23.97
C TRP A 51 4.24 12.59 -24.94
N GLY A 52 5.20 11.76 -24.53
CA GLY A 52 5.83 10.74 -25.39
C GLY A 52 5.42 9.30 -25.11
N GLY A 53 4.46 9.08 -24.20
CA GLY A 53 4.04 7.75 -23.72
C GLY A 53 4.32 7.53 -22.23
N GLY A 54 3.78 6.43 -21.68
CA GLY A 54 3.68 6.17 -20.23
C GLY A 54 2.30 6.53 -19.68
N SER A 55 2.07 6.31 -18.38
CA SER A 55 0.84 6.70 -17.69
C SER A 55 1.15 7.86 -16.72
N PRO A 56 0.25 8.86 -16.50
CA PRO A 56 0.59 10.04 -15.70
C PRO A 56 0.93 9.76 -14.23
N ASP A 57 0.39 8.69 -13.65
CA ASP A 57 0.72 8.20 -12.31
C ASP A 57 2.21 7.95 -12.14
N ASP A 58 2.88 7.43 -13.18
CA ASP A 58 4.29 7.05 -13.16
C ASP A 58 5.24 8.20 -12.73
N TYR A 59 4.81 9.46 -12.86
CA TYR A 59 5.56 10.64 -12.44
C TYR A 59 5.47 10.90 -10.93
N TYR A 60 4.40 10.47 -10.26
CA TYR A 60 4.22 10.62 -8.82
C TYR A 60 4.85 9.47 -8.03
N GLU A 61 4.87 8.26 -8.61
CA GLU A 61 5.36 7.04 -7.96
C GLU A 61 6.79 7.13 -7.35
N PRO A 62 7.78 7.83 -7.95
CA PRO A 62 9.11 7.90 -7.36
C PRO A 62 9.17 8.59 -5.98
N PHE A 63 8.09 9.24 -5.55
CA PHE A 63 8.06 10.02 -4.32
C PHE A 63 7.09 9.49 -3.26
N PHE A 64 6.25 8.48 -3.56
CA PHE A 64 5.13 8.09 -2.68
C PHE A 64 5.59 7.62 -1.27
N ASN A 65 6.80 7.06 -1.16
CA ASN A 65 7.38 6.61 0.11
C ASN A 65 8.01 7.73 0.96
N TRP A 66 8.27 8.91 0.40
CA TRP A 66 9.03 9.94 1.12
C TRP A 66 8.24 10.52 2.31
N PRO A 67 6.94 10.85 2.18
CA PRO A 67 6.16 11.28 3.33
C PRO A 67 5.94 10.14 4.34
N LEU A 68 5.92 8.87 3.92
CA LEU A 68 5.85 7.72 4.84
C LEU A 68 7.10 7.60 5.71
N VAL A 69 8.29 7.70 5.13
CA VAL A 69 9.52 7.65 5.91
C VAL A 69 9.60 8.84 6.87
N TYR A 70 9.16 10.04 6.45
CA TYR A 70 8.98 11.18 7.36
C TYR A 70 8.04 10.85 8.52
N LEU A 71 6.85 10.31 8.23
CA LEU A 71 5.82 9.92 9.19
C LEU A 71 6.30 8.92 10.25
N MET A 72 7.33 8.12 9.95
CA MET A 72 7.88 7.13 10.87
C MET A 72 9.08 7.64 11.68
N GLY A 73 9.69 8.77 11.31
CA GLY A 73 10.86 9.31 12.02
C GLY A 73 12.03 9.77 11.14
N GLY A 74 11.85 9.77 9.82
CA GLY A 74 12.79 10.35 8.84
C GLY A 74 12.86 11.88 8.90
N GLY A 75 13.85 12.47 8.23
CA GLY A 75 14.14 13.90 8.32
C GLY A 75 13.05 14.81 7.76
N ASP A 76 12.95 16.04 8.28
CA ASP A 76 11.93 17.03 7.88
C ASP A 76 12.00 17.42 6.40
N HIS A 77 13.20 17.34 5.80
CA HIS A 77 13.41 17.63 4.39
C HIS A 77 12.69 16.63 3.48
N LEU A 78 12.42 15.39 3.91
CA LEU A 78 11.68 14.41 3.11
C LEU A 78 10.27 14.89 2.79
N LEU A 79 9.55 15.42 3.79
CA LEU A 79 8.21 15.99 3.57
C LEU A 79 8.28 17.22 2.66
N THR A 80 9.21 18.13 2.93
CA THR A 80 9.39 19.36 2.15
C THR A 80 9.68 19.06 0.67
N LEU A 81 10.55 18.08 0.42
CA LEU A 81 10.90 17.66 -0.94
C LEU A 81 9.76 16.91 -1.62
N ALA A 82 9.04 16.03 -0.90
CA ALA A 82 7.88 15.35 -1.45
C ALA A 82 6.76 16.33 -1.88
N GLU A 83 6.51 17.37 -1.08
CA GLU A 83 5.58 18.44 -1.46
C GLU A 83 6.05 19.19 -2.70
N ARG A 84 7.33 19.59 -2.73
CA ARG A 84 7.91 20.25 -3.91
C ARG A 84 7.74 19.40 -5.16
N GLN A 85 8.00 18.09 -5.06
CA GLN A 85 7.90 17.18 -6.20
C GLN A 85 6.46 16.95 -6.63
N TRP A 86 5.51 16.83 -5.70
CA TRP A 86 4.09 16.76 -6.04
C TRP A 86 3.66 18.00 -6.85
N GLU A 87 4.06 19.21 -6.44
CA GLU A 87 3.74 20.45 -7.16
C GLU A 87 4.43 20.51 -8.54
N ALA A 88 5.71 20.13 -8.63
CA ALA A 88 6.47 20.14 -9.88
C ALA A 88 5.90 19.15 -10.90
N VAL A 89 5.61 17.92 -10.47
CA VAL A 89 4.97 16.89 -11.29
C VAL A 89 3.59 17.34 -11.75
N THR A 90 2.75 17.85 -10.84
CA THR A 90 1.40 18.33 -11.19
C THR A 90 1.47 19.45 -12.25
N LYS A 91 2.41 20.39 -12.10
CA LYS A 91 2.63 21.47 -13.07
C LYS A 91 3.12 20.92 -14.43
N GLN A 92 4.07 19.98 -14.41
CA GLN A 92 4.60 19.34 -15.61
C GLN A 92 3.49 18.62 -16.37
N LEU A 93 2.70 17.78 -15.70
CA LEU A 93 1.59 17.04 -16.31
C LEU A 93 0.45 17.95 -16.76
N THR A 94 0.19 19.06 -16.07
CA THR A 94 -0.76 20.10 -16.53
C THR A 94 -0.31 20.70 -17.85
N ARG A 95 0.99 21.01 -17.99
CA ARG A 95 1.58 21.51 -19.23
C ARG A 95 1.54 20.47 -20.35
N LEU A 96 1.74 19.20 -20.02
CA LEU A 96 1.65 18.07 -20.95
C LEU A 96 0.20 17.70 -21.32
N GLY A 97 -0.80 18.26 -20.62
CA GLY A 97 -2.21 18.16 -20.96
C GLY A 97 -2.94 16.94 -20.39
N THR A 98 -2.33 16.21 -19.45
CA THR A 98 -2.92 15.01 -18.80
C THR A 98 -3.55 15.30 -17.43
N VAL A 99 -3.32 16.50 -16.89
CA VAL A 99 -3.87 16.94 -15.60
C VAL A 99 -4.68 18.22 -15.78
N TYR A 100 -5.85 18.27 -15.13
CA TYR A 100 -6.71 19.45 -15.06
C TYR A 100 -7.24 19.64 -13.64
N LYS A 101 -7.36 20.89 -13.17
CA LYS A 101 -7.72 21.18 -11.76
C LYS A 101 -6.88 20.41 -10.71
N GLU A 102 -5.61 20.16 -11.05
CA GLU A 102 -4.61 19.42 -10.25
C GLU A 102 -4.90 17.90 -10.08
N TYR A 103 -5.74 17.31 -10.94
CA TYR A 103 -6.06 15.87 -10.92
C TYR A 103 -6.16 15.30 -12.35
N GLY A 104 -5.95 13.99 -12.51
CA GLY A 104 -5.90 13.32 -13.82
C GLY A 104 -7.18 13.47 -14.64
N ILE A 105 -7.06 13.35 -15.97
CA ILE A 105 -8.19 13.31 -16.91
C ILE A 105 -8.14 12.03 -17.74
N HIS A 106 -9.30 11.43 -17.98
CA HIS A 106 -9.42 10.23 -18.82
C HIS A 106 -8.59 9.04 -18.29
N GLU A 107 -8.38 8.98 -16.98
CA GLU A 107 -7.57 7.96 -16.32
C GLU A 107 -8.42 6.77 -15.90
N ASP A 108 -7.83 5.57 -15.95
CA ASP A 108 -8.37 4.44 -15.22
C ASP A 108 -7.97 4.49 -13.75
N GLN A 109 -8.82 3.98 -12.88
CA GLN A 109 -8.57 4.06 -11.44
C GLN A 109 -7.53 3.06 -10.93
N MET A 110 -7.09 2.09 -11.75
CA MET A 110 -5.95 1.25 -11.35
C MET A 110 -4.68 2.10 -11.33
N HIS A 111 -4.46 2.93 -12.35
CA HIS A 111 -3.32 3.84 -12.44
C HIS A 111 -3.50 5.13 -11.62
N GLN A 112 -4.65 5.81 -11.72
CA GLN A 112 -4.86 7.07 -10.98
C GLN A 112 -4.66 6.87 -9.47
N SER A 113 -5.10 5.74 -8.92
CA SER A 113 -4.93 5.43 -7.51
C SER A 113 -3.48 5.16 -7.08
N GLU A 114 -2.59 4.73 -7.99
CA GLU A 114 -1.13 4.64 -7.73
C GLU A 114 -0.54 6.04 -7.48
N SER A 115 -1.02 7.04 -8.23
CA SER A 115 -0.65 8.44 -8.03
C SER A 115 -1.20 9.04 -6.73
N ASP A 116 -2.41 8.61 -6.34
CA ASP A 116 -3.11 9.16 -5.17
C ASP A 116 -2.42 8.78 -3.85
N ILE A 117 -1.68 7.69 -3.81
CA ILE A 117 -0.93 7.25 -2.61
C ILE A 117 0.01 8.35 -2.09
N LEU A 118 0.76 9.01 -2.99
CA LEU A 118 1.60 10.13 -2.60
C LEU A 118 0.77 11.24 -1.95
N PHE A 119 -0.39 11.55 -2.53
CA PHE A 119 -1.29 12.56 -2.00
C PHE A 119 -1.87 12.17 -0.63
N PHE A 120 -2.24 10.90 -0.42
CA PHE A 120 -2.71 10.38 0.87
C PHE A 120 -1.63 10.51 1.95
N HIS A 121 -0.40 10.11 1.65
CA HIS A 121 0.70 10.21 2.60
C HIS A 121 1.06 11.66 2.92
N LEU A 122 1.00 12.56 1.93
CA LEU A 122 1.10 13.99 2.18
C LEU A 122 -0.02 14.44 3.11
N CYS A 123 -1.29 14.11 2.85
CA CYS A 123 -2.40 14.49 3.73
C CYS A 123 -2.20 13.99 5.17
N LEU A 124 -1.78 12.74 5.36
CA LEU A 124 -1.51 12.14 6.66
C LEU A 124 -0.32 12.79 7.39
N ALA A 125 0.73 13.21 6.65
CA ALA A 125 1.97 13.77 7.20
C ALA A 125 1.84 15.18 7.75
N HIS A 126 0.92 15.99 7.21
CA HIS A 126 0.65 17.33 7.74
C HIS A 126 -0.80 17.76 7.40
N PRO A 127 -1.78 17.23 8.15
CA PRO A 127 -3.22 17.35 7.86
C PRO A 127 -3.82 18.75 8.06
N ASN A 128 -3.08 19.63 8.75
CA ASN A 128 -3.46 21.02 9.00
C ASN A 128 -3.15 21.96 7.80
N GLY A 129 -2.51 21.46 6.74
CA GLY A 129 -2.22 22.24 5.53
C GLY A 129 -3.48 22.62 4.75
N HIS A 130 -3.83 23.92 4.74
CA HIS A 130 -5.04 24.43 4.07
C HIS A 130 -5.18 23.96 2.61
N ARG A 131 -4.10 24.01 1.81
CA ARG A 131 -4.13 23.58 0.40
C ARG A 131 -4.51 22.11 0.22
N ARG A 132 -4.03 21.23 1.10
CA ARG A 132 -4.30 19.79 1.02
C ARG A 132 -5.75 19.49 1.38
N ARG A 133 -6.30 20.17 2.38
CA ARG A 133 -7.73 20.10 2.72
C ARG A 133 -8.60 20.51 1.54
N GLU A 134 -8.30 21.64 0.90
CA GLU A 134 -9.04 22.10 -0.28
C GLU A 134 -8.91 21.12 -1.47
N ARG A 135 -7.71 20.57 -1.72
CA ARG A 135 -7.49 19.54 -2.74
C ARG A 135 -8.29 18.28 -2.45
N ALA A 136 -8.26 17.76 -1.22
CA ALA A 136 -8.99 16.56 -0.84
C ALA A 136 -10.51 16.75 -1.03
N LYS A 137 -11.06 17.91 -0.62
CA LYS A 137 -12.46 18.27 -0.87
C LYS A 137 -12.77 18.31 -2.36
N ARG A 138 -11.92 18.98 -3.15
CA ARG A 138 -12.14 19.12 -4.61
C ARG A 138 -12.05 17.79 -5.34
N PHE A 139 -11.05 16.97 -5.03
CA PHE A 139 -10.83 15.68 -5.68
C PHE A 139 -11.97 14.70 -5.36
N ALA A 140 -12.40 14.62 -4.09
CA ALA A 140 -13.62 13.89 -3.75
C ALA A 140 -14.87 14.49 -4.42
N GLY A 141 -14.95 15.82 -4.49
CA GLY A 141 -16.02 16.58 -5.14
C GLY A 141 -16.25 16.22 -6.61
N PHE A 142 -15.22 15.75 -7.33
CA PHE A 142 -15.40 15.24 -8.70
C PHE A 142 -16.26 13.97 -8.76
N TYR A 143 -16.30 13.17 -7.70
CA TYR A 143 -17.08 11.92 -7.62
C TYR A 143 -18.39 12.09 -6.85
N LEU A 144 -18.47 13.10 -5.99
CA LEU A 144 -19.73 13.55 -5.39
C LEU A 144 -20.55 14.45 -6.34
N ASN A 145 -20.08 14.68 -7.57
CA ASN A 145 -20.67 15.60 -8.57
C ASN A 145 -20.86 17.04 -8.06
N GLU A 146 -19.96 17.51 -7.18
CA GLU A 146 -20.00 18.89 -6.65
C GLU A 146 -19.43 19.90 -7.65
N ASP A 147 -18.61 19.44 -8.58
CA ASP A 147 -18.10 20.25 -9.70
C ASP A 147 -18.97 19.98 -10.95
N PRO A 148 -19.72 20.99 -11.45
CA PRO A 148 -20.61 20.81 -12.60
C PRO A 148 -19.88 20.52 -13.90
N ASP A 149 -18.57 20.79 -13.99
CA ASP A 149 -17.74 20.45 -15.16
C ASP A 149 -17.18 19.02 -15.09
N ALA A 150 -17.39 18.31 -13.98
CA ALA A 150 -16.82 16.98 -13.74
C ALA A 150 -17.85 16.03 -13.12
N ILE A 151 -18.80 15.58 -13.95
CA ILE A 151 -19.79 14.57 -13.56
C ILE A 151 -19.21 13.17 -13.79
N ASN A 152 -18.99 12.43 -12.70
CA ASN A 152 -18.41 11.08 -12.74
C ASN A 152 -19.34 10.00 -12.20
N TYR A 153 -20.31 10.34 -11.36
CA TYR A 153 -21.11 9.38 -10.61
C TYR A 153 -22.59 9.44 -10.99
N ASP A 154 -23.25 8.29 -11.03
CA ASP A 154 -24.70 8.17 -11.14
C ASP A 154 -25.28 7.67 -9.80
N PRO A 155 -25.99 8.53 -9.05
CA PRO A 155 -26.58 8.15 -7.76
C PRO A 155 -27.80 7.23 -7.89
N GLU A 156 -28.45 7.14 -9.06
CA GLU A 156 -29.61 6.26 -9.25
C GLU A 156 -29.15 4.79 -9.33
N HIS A 157 -28.16 4.52 -10.17
CA HIS A 157 -27.63 3.17 -10.38
C HIS A 157 -26.41 2.85 -9.50
N LYS A 158 -25.90 3.84 -8.75
CA LYS A 158 -24.73 3.72 -7.86
C LYS A 158 -23.51 3.19 -8.60
N ILE A 159 -23.14 3.91 -9.65
CA ILE A 159 -22.02 3.58 -10.54
C ILE A 159 -21.16 4.80 -10.84
N VAL A 160 -19.87 4.56 -11.03
CA VAL A 160 -19.03 5.49 -11.79
C VAL A 160 -19.31 5.27 -13.27
N LEU A 161 -19.58 6.37 -13.97
CA LEU A 161 -20.17 6.39 -15.30
C LEU A 161 -19.28 5.82 -16.42
N SER A 162 -17.97 5.70 -16.18
CA SER A 162 -16.96 5.20 -17.10
C SER A 162 -15.73 4.66 -16.35
N GLY A 163 -15.13 3.59 -16.87
CA GLY A 163 -13.81 3.10 -16.43
C GLY A 163 -12.66 4.07 -16.76
N LEU A 164 -12.91 5.15 -17.51
CA LEU A 164 -12.01 6.28 -17.68
C LEU A 164 -12.69 7.57 -17.19
N ASN A 165 -12.11 8.23 -16.19
CA ASN A 165 -12.77 9.34 -15.50
C ASN A 165 -11.75 10.36 -14.97
N GLY A 166 -12.19 11.34 -14.18
CA GLY A 166 -11.30 12.30 -13.51
C GLY A 166 -11.87 13.72 -13.42
N SER A 167 -10.99 14.71 -13.45
CA SER A 167 -11.33 16.12 -13.20
C SER A 167 -12.10 16.84 -14.33
N LYS A 168 -12.38 16.13 -15.43
CA LYS A 168 -13.28 16.56 -16.51
C LYS A 168 -14.54 15.71 -16.62
N GLY A 169 -14.82 14.89 -15.60
CA GLY A 169 -15.93 13.96 -15.60
C GLY A 169 -15.62 12.66 -16.32
N ALA A 170 -16.65 11.85 -16.50
CA ALA A 170 -16.55 10.56 -17.19
C ALA A 170 -16.13 10.76 -18.66
N TYR A 171 -15.12 10.01 -19.09
CA TYR A 171 -14.65 10.04 -20.47
C TYR A 171 -15.34 8.99 -21.31
N TYR A 172 -15.86 9.43 -22.46
CA TYR A 172 -16.39 8.57 -23.51
C TYR A 172 -15.69 8.88 -24.82
N ALA A 173 -14.89 7.94 -25.33
CA ALA A 173 -14.23 8.10 -26.61
C ALA A 173 -15.23 8.52 -27.72
N PRO A 174 -14.95 9.53 -28.56
CA PRO A 174 -15.83 9.92 -29.65
C PRO A 174 -16.19 8.75 -30.58
N MET A 175 -17.45 8.68 -31.05
CA MET A 175 -17.89 7.60 -31.96
C MET A 175 -17.07 7.53 -33.26
N SER A 176 -16.51 8.66 -33.70
CA SER A 176 -15.62 8.72 -34.86
C SER A 176 -14.34 7.90 -34.69
N GLU A 177 -13.89 7.65 -33.47
CA GLU A 177 -12.67 6.86 -33.20
C GLU A 177 -12.90 5.36 -33.36
N ARG A 178 -14.17 4.89 -33.34
CA ARG A 178 -14.52 3.48 -33.47
C ARG A 178 -13.98 2.88 -34.77
N GLU A 179 -14.11 3.59 -35.90
CA GLU A 179 -13.71 3.07 -37.21
C GLU A 179 -12.20 2.84 -37.32
N THR A 180 -11.42 3.66 -36.62
CA THR A 180 -9.95 3.60 -36.58
C THR A 180 -9.41 2.79 -35.41
N ALA A 181 -10.27 2.29 -34.52
CA ALA A 181 -9.87 1.53 -33.34
C ALA A 181 -9.13 0.25 -33.77
N ASN A 182 -7.99 -0.01 -33.14
CA ASN A 182 -7.11 -1.12 -33.48
C ASN A 182 -6.36 -1.59 -32.24
N TYR A 183 -6.30 -2.90 -32.01
CA TYR A 183 -5.52 -3.51 -30.95
C TYR A 183 -4.54 -4.54 -31.53
N ALA A 184 -3.26 -4.18 -31.54
CA ALA A 184 -2.18 -4.99 -32.11
C ALA A 184 -1.06 -5.15 -31.07
N PRO A 185 -1.20 -6.07 -30.10
CA PRO A 185 -0.29 -6.17 -28.96
C PRO A 185 1.01 -6.92 -29.27
N LEU A 186 1.10 -7.60 -30.43
CA LEU A 186 2.22 -8.47 -30.78
C LEU A 186 3.56 -7.71 -30.80
N GLY A 187 4.55 -8.27 -30.13
CA GLY A 187 5.87 -7.67 -29.92
C GLY A 187 5.91 -6.57 -28.85
N GLY A 188 4.78 -6.28 -28.19
CA GLY A 188 4.67 -5.30 -27.11
C GLY A 188 4.45 -5.95 -25.73
N SER A 189 4.43 -5.11 -24.69
CA SER A 189 4.21 -5.55 -23.31
C SER A 189 2.86 -6.23 -23.09
N MET A 190 1.84 -5.90 -23.89
CA MET A 190 0.49 -6.43 -23.74
C MET A 190 0.30 -7.84 -24.32
N GLU A 191 1.23 -8.35 -25.14
CA GLU A 191 1.12 -9.68 -25.76
C GLU A 191 0.99 -10.80 -24.72
N ARG A 192 1.76 -10.70 -23.62
CA ARG A 192 1.77 -11.68 -22.53
C ARG A 192 0.42 -11.84 -21.83
N TYR A 193 -0.44 -10.82 -21.91
CA TYR A 193 -1.78 -10.87 -21.35
C TYR A 193 -2.77 -11.51 -22.33
N SER A 194 -2.36 -12.03 -23.47
CA SER A 194 -3.25 -12.71 -24.41
C SER A 194 -4.42 -11.81 -24.89
N LEU A 195 -5.59 -12.39 -25.15
CA LEU A 195 -6.76 -11.69 -25.70
C LEU A 195 -7.62 -11.01 -24.62
N PRO A 196 -8.10 -9.78 -24.86
CA PRO A 196 -9.17 -9.18 -24.06
C PRO A 196 -10.51 -9.90 -24.16
N PHE A 197 -10.82 -10.46 -25.34
CA PHE A 197 -12.06 -11.18 -25.62
C PHE A 197 -11.79 -12.44 -26.45
N PHE A 198 -12.46 -13.54 -26.12
CA PHE A 198 -12.32 -14.83 -26.82
C PHE A 198 -13.53 -15.16 -27.71
N ASP A 199 -14.52 -14.26 -27.82
CA ASP A 199 -15.78 -14.48 -28.54
C ASP A 199 -15.85 -13.82 -29.92
N LEU A 200 -14.73 -13.29 -30.43
CA LEU A 200 -14.68 -12.64 -31.73
C LEU A 200 -14.41 -13.65 -32.85
N PRO A 201 -15.23 -13.70 -33.93
CA PRO A 201 -15.03 -14.64 -35.02
C PRO A 201 -13.65 -14.52 -35.66
N GLY A 202 -12.96 -15.66 -35.81
CA GLY A 202 -11.64 -15.72 -36.44
C GLY A 202 -10.47 -15.28 -35.54
N ILE A 203 -10.71 -15.08 -34.24
CA ILE A 203 -9.69 -14.71 -33.25
C ILE A 203 -9.77 -15.69 -32.07
N SER A 204 -8.81 -16.62 -31.97
CA SER A 204 -8.75 -17.58 -30.86
C SER A 204 -7.47 -17.46 -30.04
N THR A 205 -6.44 -16.82 -30.58
CA THR A 205 -5.14 -16.58 -29.94
C THR A 205 -4.68 -15.13 -30.18
N VAL A 206 -3.79 -14.62 -29.32
CA VAL A 206 -3.22 -13.28 -29.51
C VAL A 206 -2.46 -13.14 -30.83
N GLN A 207 -1.91 -14.24 -31.34
CA GLN A 207 -1.20 -14.32 -32.62
C GLN A 207 -2.11 -14.05 -33.81
N ASP A 208 -3.41 -14.35 -33.71
CA ASP A 208 -4.39 -14.03 -34.76
C ASP A 208 -4.56 -12.53 -34.97
N LEU A 209 -4.17 -11.69 -33.99
CA LEU A 209 -4.14 -10.23 -34.12
C LEU A 209 -2.99 -9.73 -35.01
N GLY A 210 -2.15 -10.63 -35.53
CA GLY A 210 -1.22 -10.31 -36.61
C GLY A 210 -1.92 -9.99 -37.94
N ASP A 211 -3.16 -10.45 -38.15
CA ASP A 211 -4.01 -9.99 -39.24
C ASP A 211 -4.58 -8.60 -38.89
N PRO A 212 -4.32 -7.55 -39.70
CA PRO A 212 -4.86 -6.21 -39.46
C PRO A 212 -6.40 -6.14 -39.38
N ASN A 213 -7.12 -7.06 -40.01
CA ASN A 213 -8.58 -7.14 -39.88
C ASN A 213 -9.00 -7.61 -38.49
N ASN A 214 -8.31 -8.61 -37.95
CA ASN A 214 -8.56 -9.12 -36.60
C ASN A 214 -8.18 -8.09 -35.54
N ALA A 215 -7.03 -7.41 -35.70
CA ALA A 215 -6.62 -6.32 -34.81
C ALA A 215 -7.63 -5.16 -34.78
N ARG A 216 -8.21 -4.79 -35.94
CA ARG A 216 -9.31 -3.82 -36.02
C ARG A 216 -10.59 -4.32 -35.37
N ALA A 217 -10.99 -5.57 -35.61
CA ALA A 217 -12.18 -6.15 -35.00
C ALA A 217 -12.08 -6.18 -33.46
N MET A 218 -10.92 -6.56 -32.93
CA MET A 218 -10.63 -6.49 -31.50
C MET A 218 -10.64 -5.06 -30.97
N GLY A 219 -10.01 -4.11 -31.68
CA GLY A 219 -10.04 -2.70 -31.31
C GLY A 219 -11.46 -2.11 -31.25
N GLN A 220 -12.31 -2.46 -32.21
CA GLN A 220 -13.72 -2.06 -32.23
C GLN A 220 -14.51 -2.70 -31.08
N ALA A 221 -14.24 -3.95 -30.73
CA ALA A 221 -14.85 -4.59 -29.58
C ALA A 221 -14.42 -3.91 -28.26
N LEU A 222 -13.13 -3.59 -28.09
CA LEU A 222 -12.65 -2.83 -26.92
C LEU A 222 -13.35 -1.47 -26.83
N PHE A 223 -13.46 -0.76 -27.96
CA PHE A 223 -14.20 0.49 -28.03
C PHE A 223 -15.66 0.29 -27.61
N ASP A 224 -16.38 -0.68 -28.17
CA ASP A 224 -17.80 -0.86 -27.88
C ASP A 224 -18.06 -1.29 -26.42
N ARG A 225 -17.20 -2.18 -25.88
CA ARG A 225 -17.41 -2.81 -24.57
C ARG A 225 -16.84 -2.01 -23.39
N TRP A 226 -15.76 -1.26 -23.56
CA TRP A 226 -15.08 -0.54 -22.47
C TRP A 226 -15.24 0.98 -22.50
N ARG A 227 -15.96 1.52 -23.50
CA ARG A 227 -16.17 2.97 -23.63
C ARG A 227 -17.04 3.54 -22.52
N LYS A 228 -17.91 2.75 -21.91
CA LYS A 228 -18.91 3.22 -20.94
C LYS A 228 -19.10 2.21 -19.82
N GLY A 229 -19.65 2.68 -18.71
CA GLY A 229 -20.01 1.84 -17.57
C GLY A 229 -18.88 1.73 -16.56
N ASP A 230 -19.22 1.11 -15.45
CA ASP A 230 -18.36 0.98 -14.28
C ASP A 230 -17.48 -0.26 -14.36
N THR A 231 -16.34 -0.19 -13.68
CA THR A 231 -15.39 -1.30 -13.55
C THR A 231 -14.89 -1.37 -12.11
N PRO A 232 -14.59 -2.57 -11.58
CA PRO A 232 -14.15 -2.74 -10.19
C PRO A 232 -13.01 -1.88 -9.73
N THR A 233 -12.07 -1.54 -10.63
CA THR A 233 -10.94 -0.65 -10.30
C THR A 233 -11.38 0.71 -9.78
N ASN A 234 -12.59 1.17 -10.13
CA ASN A 234 -13.16 2.40 -9.59
C ASN A 234 -13.44 2.31 -8.08
N LEU A 235 -13.47 1.11 -7.47
CA LEU A 235 -13.54 0.97 -6.01
C LEU A 235 -12.40 1.68 -5.29
N SER A 236 -11.22 1.85 -5.90
CA SER A 236 -10.11 2.60 -5.30
C SER A 236 -10.43 4.09 -5.08
N ILE A 237 -11.46 4.66 -5.73
CA ILE A 237 -11.96 6.03 -5.45
C ILE A 237 -12.44 6.16 -4.00
N THR A 238 -12.89 5.06 -3.38
CA THR A 238 -13.28 5.08 -1.96
C THR A 238 -12.17 5.57 -1.06
N SER A 239 -10.89 5.32 -1.38
CA SER A 239 -9.75 5.82 -0.60
C SER A 239 -9.58 7.33 -0.71
N LEU A 240 -9.79 7.89 -1.91
CA LEU A 240 -9.75 9.34 -2.15
C LEU A 240 -10.83 10.06 -1.33
N VAL A 241 -12.05 9.51 -1.34
CA VAL A 241 -13.19 10.07 -0.60
C VAL A 241 -13.02 9.86 0.91
N THR A 242 -12.49 8.71 1.35
CA THR A 242 -12.13 8.45 2.75
C THR A 242 -11.05 9.41 3.24
N ASN A 243 -10.03 9.70 2.43
CA ASN A 243 -9.01 10.71 2.76
C ASN A 243 -9.65 12.10 2.99
N ALA A 244 -10.65 12.49 2.20
CA ALA A 244 -11.41 13.72 2.45
C ALA A 244 -12.21 13.66 3.76
N PHE A 245 -12.81 12.53 4.10
CA PHE A 245 -13.44 12.31 5.40
C PHE A 245 -12.42 12.48 6.54
N LEU A 246 -11.27 11.80 6.49
CA LEU A 246 -10.26 11.80 7.55
C LEU A 246 -9.69 13.19 7.84
N LEU A 247 -9.64 14.06 6.82
CA LEU A 247 -9.29 15.47 6.97
C LEU A 247 -10.45 16.28 7.56
N THR A 248 -11.68 16.07 7.11
CA THR A 248 -12.76 17.06 7.29
C THR A 248 -13.79 16.69 8.35
N GLY A 249 -14.03 15.40 8.57
CA GLY A 249 -15.15 14.87 9.36
C GLY A 249 -16.53 15.11 8.73
N GLU A 250 -16.60 15.49 7.44
CA GLU A 250 -17.89 15.74 6.77
C GLU A 250 -18.57 14.42 6.36
N GLU A 251 -19.78 14.17 6.87
CA GLU A 251 -20.54 12.92 6.71
C GLU A 251 -20.83 12.54 5.24
N LYS A 252 -20.98 13.52 4.35
CA LYS A 252 -21.23 13.28 2.91
C LYS A 252 -20.18 12.36 2.27
N TYR A 253 -18.93 12.38 2.76
CA TYR A 253 -17.87 11.52 2.27
C TYR A 253 -18.04 10.08 2.75
N ARG A 254 -18.43 9.89 4.01
CA ARG A 254 -18.77 8.56 4.55
C ARG A 254 -19.95 7.97 3.79
N ASP A 255 -21.02 8.75 3.62
CA ASP A 255 -22.24 8.31 2.94
C ASP A 255 -21.94 7.82 1.52
N TRP A 256 -21.12 8.55 0.76
CA TRP A 256 -20.73 8.16 -0.59
C TRP A 256 -19.90 6.86 -0.62
N VAL A 257 -18.91 6.72 0.29
CA VAL A 257 -18.08 5.51 0.37
C VAL A 257 -18.92 4.28 0.69
N VAL A 258 -19.84 4.39 1.66
CA VAL A 258 -20.74 3.30 2.06
C VAL A 258 -21.68 2.95 0.92
N GLU A 259 -22.36 3.95 0.32
CA GLU A 259 -23.31 3.71 -0.77
C GLU A 259 -22.66 3.00 -1.97
N TYR A 260 -21.48 3.47 -2.38
CA TYR A 260 -20.80 2.92 -3.53
C TYR A 260 -20.25 1.51 -3.25
N THR A 261 -19.69 1.28 -2.05
CA THR A 261 -19.19 -0.04 -1.65
C THR A 261 -20.34 -1.05 -1.53
N ASP A 262 -21.46 -0.68 -0.91
CA ASP A 262 -22.66 -1.52 -0.78
C ASP A 262 -23.18 -2.00 -2.15
N ALA A 263 -23.15 -1.13 -3.17
CA ALA A 263 -23.58 -1.49 -4.51
C ALA A 263 -22.71 -2.60 -5.11
N TRP A 264 -21.39 -2.57 -4.88
CA TRP A 264 -20.48 -3.63 -5.32
C TRP A 264 -20.59 -4.91 -4.47
N VAL A 265 -20.81 -4.79 -3.16
CA VAL A 265 -21.11 -5.94 -2.28
C VAL A 265 -22.37 -6.66 -2.76
N GLU A 266 -23.43 -5.94 -3.11
CA GLU A 266 -24.67 -6.50 -3.66
C GLU A 266 -24.42 -7.24 -4.99
N ARG A 267 -23.66 -6.62 -5.89
CA ARG A 267 -23.30 -7.20 -7.20
C ARG A 267 -22.49 -8.48 -7.04
N ALA A 268 -21.49 -8.49 -6.15
CA ALA A 268 -20.71 -9.69 -5.84
C ALA A 268 -21.59 -10.80 -5.26
N ARG A 269 -22.52 -10.47 -4.36
CA ARG A 269 -23.45 -11.45 -3.77
C ARG A 269 -24.36 -12.09 -4.82
N ARG A 270 -24.87 -11.30 -5.77
CA ARG A 270 -25.67 -11.81 -6.90
C ARG A 270 -24.85 -12.66 -7.87
N ASN A 271 -23.53 -12.52 -7.85
CA ASN A 271 -22.59 -13.26 -8.68
C ASN A 271 -21.80 -14.31 -7.85
N ASN A 272 -22.48 -14.97 -6.91
CA ASN A 272 -21.94 -16.07 -6.09
C ASN A 272 -20.68 -15.76 -5.27
N GLY A 273 -20.50 -14.50 -4.88
CA GLY A 273 -19.38 -14.01 -4.08
C GLY A 273 -18.16 -13.58 -4.91
N LEU A 274 -18.20 -13.71 -6.24
CA LEU A 274 -17.19 -13.15 -7.13
C LEU A 274 -17.65 -11.77 -7.61
N LEU A 275 -16.75 -10.80 -7.60
CA LEU A 275 -17.05 -9.46 -8.11
C LEU A 275 -17.28 -9.52 -9.63
N PRO A 276 -18.43 -9.10 -10.18
CA PRO A 276 -18.52 -8.89 -11.63
C PRO A 276 -17.56 -7.77 -12.05
N ASP A 277 -17.00 -7.81 -13.26
CA ASP A 277 -15.97 -6.85 -13.66
C ASP A 277 -16.44 -5.74 -14.60
N ASN A 278 -17.74 -5.70 -14.91
CA ASN A 278 -18.33 -4.69 -15.76
C ASN A 278 -19.81 -4.47 -15.43
N VAL A 279 -20.20 -3.20 -15.33
CA VAL A 279 -21.58 -2.76 -15.07
C VAL A 279 -21.92 -1.66 -16.07
N GLY A 280 -23.01 -1.82 -16.82
CA GLY A 280 -23.42 -0.81 -17.80
C GLY A 280 -24.06 0.43 -17.17
N GLN A 281 -24.37 1.43 -18.00
CA GLN A 281 -24.98 2.69 -17.51
C GLN A 281 -26.42 2.51 -17.01
N SER A 282 -27.06 1.38 -17.32
CA SER A 282 -28.35 0.99 -16.75
C SER A 282 -28.26 0.33 -15.36
N GLY A 283 -27.04 0.15 -14.84
CA GLY A 283 -26.80 -0.62 -13.61
C GLY A 283 -26.76 -2.14 -13.82
N GLU A 284 -27.03 -2.63 -15.03
CA GLU A 284 -26.99 -4.06 -15.36
C GLU A 284 -25.56 -4.57 -15.57
N VAL A 285 -25.24 -5.69 -14.93
CA VAL A 285 -23.97 -6.41 -15.12
C VAL A 285 -23.93 -7.01 -16.52
N GLY A 286 -22.83 -6.85 -17.25
CA GLY A 286 -22.69 -7.44 -18.58
C GLY A 286 -23.37 -6.68 -19.72
N GLU A 287 -23.93 -5.49 -19.49
CA GLU A 287 -24.73 -4.73 -20.50
C GLU A 287 -24.00 -4.62 -21.85
N TYR A 288 -22.71 -4.26 -21.81
CA TYR A 288 -21.88 -4.11 -23.01
C TYR A 288 -21.04 -5.35 -23.32
N CYS A 289 -21.09 -6.38 -22.48
CA CYS A 289 -20.34 -7.64 -22.63
C CYS A 289 -21.25 -8.84 -22.95
N ASN A 290 -22.37 -8.61 -23.64
CA ASN A 290 -23.34 -9.66 -24.02
C ASN A 290 -23.87 -10.47 -22.82
N GLY A 291 -24.08 -9.82 -21.68
CA GLY A 291 -24.53 -10.45 -20.44
C GLY A 291 -23.46 -11.21 -19.66
N LYS A 292 -22.19 -11.18 -20.11
CA LYS A 292 -21.07 -11.78 -19.36
C LYS A 292 -20.71 -10.89 -18.17
N TRP A 293 -20.65 -11.48 -16.97
CA TRP A 293 -20.19 -10.81 -15.75
C TRP A 293 -18.67 -10.54 -15.74
N TYR A 294 -17.95 -11.05 -16.74
CA TYR A 294 -16.52 -10.86 -16.96
C TYR A 294 -16.24 -10.19 -18.32
N GLY A 295 -15.01 -9.69 -18.49
CA GLY A 295 -14.52 -9.07 -19.72
C GLY A 295 -14.41 -7.55 -19.66
N GLY A 296 -14.63 -6.93 -18.50
CA GLY A 296 -14.40 -5.51 -18.26
C GLY A 296 -12.92 -5.09 -18.33
N ARG A 297 -12.69 -3.78 -18.35
CA ARG A 297 -11.35 -3.18 -18.32
C ARG A 297 -10.69 -3.49 -16.96
N TYR A 298 -9.47 -4.02 -16.99
CA TYR A 298 -8.78 -4.57 -15.81
C TYR A 298 -9.59 -5.62 -15.04
N GLY A 299 -10.47 -6.31 -15.76
CA GLY A 299 -11.33 -7.34 -15.23
C GLY A 299 -10.67 -8.72 -15.18
N TRP A 300 -11.50 -9.73 -14.92
CA TRP A 300 -11.11 -11.14 -14.81
C TRP A 300 -10.40 -11.65 -16.07
N THR A 301 -10.85 -11.19 -17.23
CA THR A 301 -10.26 -11.66 -18.49
C THR A 301 -8.97 -10.93 -18.80
N PHE A 302 -8.83 -9.64 -18.55
CA PHE A 302 -7.67 -8.89 -19.06
C PHE A 302 -7.42 -7.55 -18.34
N PRO A 303 -6.15 -7.15 -18.12
CA PRO A 303 -4.93 -7.94 -18.33
C PRO A 303 -4.62 -8.84 -17.12
N HIS A 304 -5.02 -8.44 -15.91
CA HIS A 304 -4.48 -9.00 -14.67
C HIS A 304 -5.42 -9.94 -13.89
N GLY A 305 -6.74 -9.79 -14.03
CA GLY A 305 -7.73 -10.55 -13.27
C GLY A 305 -7.64 -10.33 -11.76
N PHE A 306 -7.57 -11.43 -11.00
CA PHE A 306 -7.57 -11.48 -9.54
C PHE A 306 -6.61 -10.48 -8.90
N LEU A 307 -5.43 -10.26 -9.49
CA LEU A 307 -4.43 -9.32 -8.99
C LEU A 307 -4.99 -7.90 -8.82
N THR A 308 -5.70 -7.38 -9.81
CA THR A 308 -6.24 -6.01 -9.75
C THR A 308 -7.54 -5.99 -8.96
N LEU A 309 -8.39 -7.01 -9.14
CA LEU A 309 -9.69 -7.06 -8.50
C LEU A 309 -9.58 -7.23 -6.97
N GLN A 310 -8.62 -8.00 -6.49
CA GLN A 310 -8.44 -8.22 -5.05
C GLN A 310 -7.92 -6.97 -4.33
N LYS A 311 -7.08 -6.17 -4.98
CA LYS A 311 -6.63 -4.88 -4.43
C LYS A 311 -7.81 -3.91 -4.27
N ALA A 312 -8.60 -3.76 -5.34
CA ALA A 312 -9.76 -2.87 -5.35
C ALA A 312 -10.82 -3.24 -4.29
N THR A 313 -11.06 -4.54 -4.07
CA THR A 313 -11.98 -5.00 -3.01
C THR A 313 -11.40 -4.80 -1.62
N LEU A 314 -10.09 -5.00 -1.42
CA LEU A 314 -9.42 -4.74 -0.15
C LEU A 314 -9.50 -3.26 0.21
N ASP A 315 -9.22 -2.35 -0.73
CA ASP A 315 -9.26 -0.90 -0.48
C ASP A 315 -10.67 -0.45 -0.08
N ALA A 316 -11.69 -0.81 -0.87
CA ALA A 316 -13.07 -0.43 -0.55
C ALA A 316 -13.57 -1.04 0.77
N ALA A 317 -13.26 -2.31 1.03
CA ALA A 317 -13.64 -2.95 2.29
C ALA A 317 -12.92 -2.33 3.49
N ALA A 318 -11.63 -2.01 3.37
CA ALA A 318 -10.86 -1.37 4.44
C ALA A 318 -11.38 0.04 4.75
N ASN A 319 -11.73 0.81 3.72
CA ASN A 319 -12.32 2.13 3.86
C ASN A 319 -13.71 2.07 4.50
N ALA A 320 -14.61 1.22 3.99
CA ALA A 320 -15.95 1.07 4.54
C ALA A 320 -15.91 0.56 5.99
N TYR A 321 -15.06 -0.43 6.28
CA TYR A 321 -14.87 -0.92 7.64
C TYR A 321 -14.32 0.17 8.57
N LEU A 322 -13.33 0.94 8.13
CA LEU A 322 -12.77 2.04 8.92
C LEU A 322 -13.84 3.07 9.31
N LEU A 323 -14.70 3.44 8.37
CA LEU A 323 -15.69 4.50 8.56
C LEU A 323 -16.97 4.05 9.27
N THR A 324 -17.33 2.76 9.17
CA THR A 324 -18.58 2.22 9.74
C THR A 324 -18.35 1.37 10.98
N ARG A 325 -17.14 0.81 11.13
CA ARG A 325 -16.76 -0.20 12.13
C ARG A 325 -17.52 -1.52 11.96
N ASP A 326 -18.11 -1.75 10.79
CA ASP A 326 -18.77 -2.99 10.40
C ASP A 326 -17.78 -3.90 9.67
N ASP A 327 -17.39 -4.99 10.33
CA ASP A 327 -16.43 -5.96 9.79
C ASP A 327 -17.05 -6.83 8.67
N ALA A 328 -18.37 -6.77 8.47
CA ALA A 328 -19.04 -7.45 7.35
C ALA A 328 -18.55 -6.95 5.99
N TYR A 329 -18.03 -5.72 5.88
CA TYR A 329 -17.41 -5.23 4.65
C TYR A 329 -16.18 -6.06 4.24
N LEU A 330 -15.45 -6.64 5.21
CA LEU A 330 -14.30 -7.49 4.93
C LEU A 330 -14.68 -8.82 4.27
N GLU A 331 -15.97 -9.19 4.27
CA GLU A 331 -16.45 -10.36 3.53
C GLU A 331 -16.30 -10.21 2.01
N LEU A 332 -16.31 -8.98 1.48
CA LEU A 332 -16.15 -8.72 0.05
C LEU A 332 -14.81 -9.27 -0.49
N PRO A 333 -13.63 -8.82 0.00
CA PRO A 333 -12.36 -9.39 -0.41
C PRO A 333 -12.18 -10.83 0.07
N ARG A 334 -12.74 -11.21 1.23
CA ARG A 334 -12.60 -12.55 1.78
C ARG A 334 -13.25 -13.61 0.91
N GLN A 335 -14.52 -13.45 0.55
CA GLN A 335 -15.25 -14.41 -0.25
C GLN A 335 -14.62 -14.56 -1.64
N GLN A 336 -14.23 -13.46 -2.27
CA GLN A 336 -13.52 -13.50 -3.55
C GLN A 336 -12.23 -14.31 -3.44
N MET A 337 -11.41 -14.06 -2.42
CA MET A 337 -10.16 -14.80 -2.19
C MET A 337 -10.42 -16.28 -1.87
N SER A 338 -11.40 -16.60 -1.03
CA SER A 338 -11.78 -17.98 -0.72
C SER A 338 -12.18 -18.75 -1.98
N ARG A 339 -12.95 -18.14 -2.90
CA ARG A 339 -13.32 -18.77 -4.18
C ARG A 339 -12.11 -19.09 -5.05
N ILE A 340 -11.09 -18.23 -5.03
CA ILE A 340 -9.85 -18.47 -5.79
C ILE A 340 -8.98 -19.54 -5.13
N LEU A 341 -8.90 -19.54 -3.80
CA LEU A 341 -8.19 -20.56 -3.02
C LEU A 341 -8.83 -21.95 -3.17
N GLU A 342 -10.16 -22.04 -3.27
CA GLU A 342 -10.90 -23.30 -3.54
C GLU A 342 -10.47 -23.98 -4.86
N LEU A 343 -9.97 -23.21 -5.82
CA LEU A 343 -9.48 -23.71 -7.11
C LEU A 343 -7.99 -24.08 -7.09
N GLY A 344 -7.27 -23.74 -6.01
CA GLY A 344 -5.84 -23.86 -5.94
C GLY A 344 -5.35 -25.31 -5.89
N GLU A 345 -4.25 -25.58 -6.58
CA GLU A 345 -3.65 -26.90 -6.66
C GLU A 345 -2.12 -26.80 -6.63
N VAL A 346 -1.44 -27.82 -6.08
CA VAL A 346 0.01 -27.97 -6.23
C VAL A 346 0.31 -28.39 -7.66
N LYS A 347 1.11 -27.60 -8.36
CA LYS A 347 1.39 -27.74 -9.80
C LYS A 347 2.87 -27.45 -10.08
N ASP A 348 3.41 -28.04 -11.14
CA ASP A 348 4.76 -27.73 -11.64
C ASP A 348 4.75 -26.39 -12.37
N ILE A 349 5.47 -25.39 -11.86
CA ILE A 349 5.50 -24.04 -12.42
C ILE A 349 6.01 -23.98 -13.87
N ARG A 350 6.75 -24.99 -14.33
CA ARG A 350 7.32 -25.04 -15.69
C ARG A 350 6.27 -25.35 -16.76
N ASP A 351 5.12 -25.88 -16.34
CA ASP A 351 4.00 -26.21 -17.24
C ASP A 351 3.09 -25.01 -17.51
N PHE A 352 3.33 -23.86 -16.87
CA PHE A 352 2.45 -22.69 -16.93
C PHE A 352 3.20 -21.44 -17.42
N ASP A 353 2.61 -20.77 -18.41
CA ASP A 353 2.98 -19.40 -18.76
C ASP A 353 2.20 -18.44 -17.86
N MET A 354 2.91 -17.64 -17.07
CA MET A 354 2.35 -16.78 -16.03
C MET A 354 2.43 -15.31 -16.45
N SER A 355 1.28 -14.65 -16.52
CA SER A 355 1.18 -13.30 -17.07
C SER A 355 1.89 -12.21 -16.24
N VAL A 356 2.25 -12.51 -14.98
CA VAL A 356 3.04 -11.62 -14.11
C VAL A 356 4.15 -12.36 -13.36
N SER A 357 4.79 -13.34 -14.02
CA SER A 357 5.89 -14.17 -13.47
C SER A 357 7.01 -13.40 -12.77
N GLU A 358 7.31 -12.19 -13.23
CA GLU A 358 8.36 -11.31 -12.68
C GLU A 358 8.15 -10.97 -11.20
N ARG A 359 6.92 -11.05 -10.70
CA ARG A 359 6.56 -10.78 -9.30
C ARG A 359 7.00 -11.88 -8.34
N TRP A 360 7.23 -13.08 -8.86
CA TRP A 360 7.52 -14.28 -8.08
C TRP A 360 9.00 -14.67 -8.11
N ASN A 361 9.85 -13.88 -8.78
CA ASN A 361 11.26 -14.20 -8.99
C ASN A 361 11.98 -14.59 -7.69
N SER A 362 11.78 -13.82 -6.63
CA SER A 362 12.47 -14.07 -5.35
C SER A 362 11.93 -15.30 -4.63
N GLN A 363 10.62 -15.56 -4.73
CA GLN A 363 9.97 -16.76 -4.20
C GLN A 363 10.42 -18.01 -4.98
N PHE A 364 10.51 -17.94 -6.31
CA PHE A 364 11.06 -19.03 -7.12
C PHE A 364 12.54 -19.30 -6.79
N VAL A 365 13.33 -18.26 -6.51
CA VAL A 365 14.72 -18.45 -6.03
C VAL A 365 14.75 -19.16 -4.67
N SER A 366 13.80 -18.91 -3.77
CA SER A 366 13.76 -19.57 -2.46
C SER A 366 13.33 -21.04 -2.52
N MET A 367 12.71 -21.49 -3.62
CA MET A 367 12.37 -22.91 -3.87
C MET A 367 13.59 -23.78 -4.17
N GLY A 368 14.73 -23.20 -4.54
CA GLY A 368 15.92 -23.95 -4.94
C GLY A 368 15.65 -24.87 -6.14
N ASP A 369 15.83 -26.18 -5.97
CA ASP A 369 15.61 -27.20 -7.02
C ASP A 369 14.16 -27.72 -7.08
N GLN A 370 13.24 -27.14 -6.29
CA GLN A 370 11.82 -27.48 -6.34
C GLN A 370 11.11 -26.70 -7.46
N TYR A 371 10.14 -27.34 -8.11
CA TYR A 371 9.32 -26.72 -9.17
C TYR A 371 7.82 -26.89 -8.94
N GLU A 372 7.40 -27.74 -8.01
CA GLU A 372 6.00 -27.91 -7.65
C GLU A 372 5.64 -26.99 -6.48
N THR A 373 4.63 -26.14 -6.63
CA THR A 373 4.12 -25.26 -5.57
C THR A 373 2.62 -25.01 -5.75
N PHE A 374 1.98 -24.45 -4.74
CA PHE A 374 0.56 -24.11 -4.79
C PHE A 374 0.29 -22.94 -5.75
N LEU A 375 -0.54 -23.16 -6.76
CA LEU A 375 -0.96 -22.15 -7.74
C LEU A 375 -2.47 -21.97 -7.72
N VAL A 376 -2.92 -20.75 -7.98
CA VAL A 376 -4.33 -20.38 -8.15
C VAL A 376 -4.54 -19.69 -9.50
N PRO A 377 -5.73 -19.76 -10.12
CA PRO A 377 -5.98 -19.06 -11.38
C PRO A 377 -6.19 -17.57 -11.12
N TYR A 378 -5.49 -16.72 -11.87
CA TYR A 378 -5.69 -15.27 -11.77
C TYR A 378 -6.78 -14.78 -12.71
N ARG A 379 -7.04 -15.48 -13.82
CA ARG A 379 -7.91 -14.96 -14.88
C ARG A 379 -9.03 -15.91 -15.25
N TYR A 380 -10.12 -15.36 -15.77
CA TYR A 380 -11.30 -16.10 -16.21
C TYR A 380 -11.79 -15.61 -17.57
N GLY A 381 -12.22 -16.53 -18.43
CA GLY A 381 -12.76 -16.22 -19.75
C GLY A 381 -13.71 -17.31 -20.23
N ASP A 382 -14.03 -17.30 -21.52
CA ASP A 382 -15.02 -18.19 -22.14
C ASP A 382 -14.71 -19.69 -21.95
N ALA A 383 -13.43 -20.05 -21.81
CA ALA A 383 -12.98 -21.42 -21.56
C ALA A 383 -12.85 -21.79 -20.07
N GLY A 384 -13.15 -20.87 -19.15
CA GLY A 384 -13.00 -21.05 -17.71
C GLY A 384 -11.78 -20.34 -17.13
N TRP A 385 -11.27 -20.87 -16.01
CA TRP A 385 -10.14 -20.33 -15.26
C TRP A 385 -8.80 -20.65 -15.92
N PHE A 386 -7.91 -19.66 -16.00
CA PHE A 386 -6.57 -19.77 -16.58
C PHE A 386 -5.58 -18.82 -15.90
N ASP A 387 -4.34 -18.76 -16.41
CA ASP A 387 -3.25 -17.95 -15.85
C ASP A 387 -2.95 -18.34 -14.39
N TRP A 388 -2.45 -19.56 -14.20
CA TRP A 388 -2.20 -20.16 -12.90
C TRP A 388 -0.88 -19.64 -12.32
N GLN A 389 -0.95 -19.02 -11.15
CA GLN A 389 0.19 -18.34 -10.52
C GLN A 389 0.18 -18.54 -9.00
N PRO A 390 1.32 -18.31 -8.31
CA PRO A 390 1.33 -18.22 -6.85
C PRO A 390 0.35 -17.17 -6.35
N ILE A 391 -0.23 -17.37 -5.16
CA ILE A 391 -1.09 -16.35 -4.55
C ILE A 391 -0.23 -15.26 -3.88
N SER A 392 -0.56 -13.99 -4.11
CA SER A 392 0.16 -12.90 -3.45
C SER A 392 -0.10 -12.92 -1.94
N PRO A 393 0.94 -12.96 -1.08
CA PRO A 393 0.76 -12.91 0.36
C PRO A 393 0.22 -11.57 0.85
N VAL A 394 0.45 -10.49 0.08
CA VAL A 394 -0.06 -9.13 0.37
C VAL A 394 -1.56 -9.15 0.64
N TYR A 395 -2.34 -9.92 -0.13
CA TYR A 395 -3.80 -9.93 -0.01
C TYR A 395 -4.27 -10.61 1.28
N MET A 396 -3.70 -11.78 1.58
CA MET A 396 -4.07 -12.54 2.77
C MET A 396 -3.61 -11.82 4.04
N VAL A 397 -2.38 -11.28 4.04
CA VAL A 397 -1.81 -10.58 5.18
C VAL A 397 -2.52 -9.25 5.42
N THR A 398 -2.91 -8.52 4.38
CA THR A 398 -3.73 -7.30 4.53
C THR A 398 -5.09 -7.61 5.11
N LEU A 399 -5.79 -8.63 4.59
CA LEU A 399 -7.10 -9.03 5.12
C LEU A 399 -7.00 -9.46 6.60
N TRP A 400 -6.03 -10.33 6.92
CA TRP A 400 -5.79 -10.74 8.31
C TRP A 400 -5.39 -9.57 9.20
N ASN A 401 -4.57 -8.63 8.72
CA ASN A 401 -4.20 -7.47 9.53
C ASN A 401 -5.41 -6.58 9.84
N LEU A 402 -6.33 -6.41 8.88
CA LEU A 402 -7.59 -5.69 9.08
C LEU A 402 -8.54 -6.43 10.01
N SER A 403 -8.76 -7.73 9.83
CA SER A 403 -9.75 -8.48 10.63
C SER A 403 -9.22 -8.95 11.98
N MET A 404 -7.94 -9.35 12.05
CA MET A 404 -7.34 -10.21 13.08
C MET A 404 -8.16 -11.49 13.36
N ALA A 405 -8.91 -11.97 12.36
CA ALA A 405 -9.77 -13.14 12.49
C ALA A 405 -8.96 -14.44 12.31
N ASP A 406 -9.27 -15.45 13.13
CA ASP A 406 -8.60 -16.75 13.08
C ASP A 406 -8.76 -17.43 11.71
N GLN A 407 -9.92 -17.29 11.06
CA GLN A 407 -10.16 -17.88 9.73
C GLN A 407 -9.23 -17.32 8.63
N ASP A 408 -8.84 -16.04 8.74
CA ASP A 408 -7.91 -15.42 7.79
C ASP A 408 -6.48 -15.91 8.05
N TRP A 409 -6.13 -16.14 9.33
CA TRP A 409 -4.87 -16.79 9.72
C TRP A 409 -4.79 -18.25 9.26
N GLU A 410 -5.85 -19.03 9.47
CA GLU A 410 -5.94 -20.42 9.02
C GLU A 410 -5.80 -20.55 7.51
N SER A 411 -6.41 -19.63 6.74
CA SER A 411 -6.25 -19.58 5.28
C SER A 411 -4.78 -19.38 4.88
N MET A 412 -4.05 -18.48 5.55
CA MET A 412 -2.61 -18.30 5.32
C MET A 412 -1.79 -19.54 5.68
N GLU A 413 -2.10 -20.21 6.79
CA GLU A 413 -1.41 -21.45 7.18
C GLU A 413 -1.65 -22.59 6.19
N CYS A 414 -2.87 -22.70 5.64
CA CYS A 414 -3.19 -23.66 4.59
C CYS A 414 -2.35 -23.41 3.34
N VAL A 415 -2.25 -22.16 2.86
CA VAL A 415 -1.39 -21.80 1.72
C VAL A 415 0.07 -22.08 2.04
N ARG A 416 0.57 -21.63 3.20
CA ARG A 416 1.96 -21.88 3.63
C ARG A 416 2.29 -23.37 3.66
N GLY A 417 1.35 -24.22 4.09
CA GLY A 417 1.54 -25.66 4.13
C GLY A 417 1.57 -26.33 2.75
N ALA A 418 1.02 -25.67 1.72
CA ALA A 418 0.96 -26.17 0.34
C ALA A 418 2.04 -25.56 -0.58
N GLU A 419 2.61 -24.41 -0.21
CA GLU A 419 3.68 -23.75 -0.96
C GLU A 419 5.05 -24.38 -0.70
N ALA A 420 5.89 -24.36 -1.74
CA ALA A 420 7.30 -24.73 -1.67
C ALA A 420 8.21 -23.56 -1.21
N PHE A 421 7.67 -22.35 -1.09
CA PHE A 421 8.44 -21.17 -0.69
C PHE A 421 8.92 -21.26 0.76
N ASP A 422 10.15 -20.83 1.03
CA ASP A 422 10.58 -20.57 2.41
C ASP A 422 9.97 -19.26 2.92
N TRP A 423 8.91 -19.39 3.73
CA TRP A 423 8.25 -18.24 4.37
C TRP A 423 9.11 -17.53 5.42
N ASN A 424 10.32 -18.00 5.74
CA ASN A 424 11.26 -17.26 6.59
C ASN A 424 12.29 -16.46 5.77
N ALA A 425 12.37 -16.67 4.45
CA ALA A 425 13.37 -16.05 3.61
C ALA A 425 13.18 -14.53 3.54
N THR A 426 14.28 -13.80 3.61
CA THR A 426 14.35 -12.35 3.47
C THR A 426 15.45 -12.02 2.49
N PHE A 427 15.20 -11.15 1.52
CA PHE A 427 16.12 -10.89 0.41
C PHE A 427 16.10 -9.42 -0.02
N ALA A 428 17.23 -8.93 -0.51
CA ALA A 428 17.32 -7.58 -1.05
C ALA A 428 16.73 -7.55 -2.47
N PHE A 429 15.57 -6.91 -2.66
CA PHE A 429 14.96 -6.76 -3.98
C PHE A 429 14.14 -5.47 -4.12
N HIS A 430 13.65 -5.23 -5.34
CA HIS A 430 12.69 -4.18 -5.66
C HIS A 430 11.60 -4.76 -6.54
N ASN A 431 10.35 -4.44 -6.22
CA ASN A 431 9.22 -4.52 -7.13
C ASN A 431 8.47 -3.18 -7.14
N LYS A 432 7.48 -3.02 -8.03
CA LYS A 432 6.72 -1.76 -8.18
C LYS A 432 6.10 -1.29 -6.85
N GLU A 433 5.64 -2.23 -6.03
CA GLU A 433 4.87 -1.98 -4.81
C GLU A 433 5.76 -1.67 -3.59
N ASP A 434 7.07 -1.94 -3.72
CA ASP A 434 8.04 -1.91 -2.63
C ASP A 434 7.55 -2.73 -1.42
N SER A 435 7.04 -3.92 -1.71
CA SER A 435 6.46 -4.92 -0.79
C SER A 435 7.00 -6.32 -1.11
N GLY A 436 6.65 -7.34 -0.32
CA GLY A 436 6.91 -8.75 -0.63
C GLY A 436 7.68 -9.53 0.45
N HIS A 437 7.83 -8.96 1.64
CA HIS A 437 8.29 -9.64 2.85
C HIS A 437 7.14 -9.90 3.85
N GLU A 438 5.89 -9.95 3.41
CA GLU A 438 4.75 -10.22 4.31
C GLU A 438 4.83 -11.62 4.94
N GLN A 439 5.30 -12.62 4.20
CA GLN A 439 5.46 -14.00 4.69
C GLN A 439 6.44 -14.08 5.88
N PRO A 440 7.71 -13.64 5.76
CA PRO A 440 8.65 -13.68 6.88
C PRO A 440 8.24 -12.76 8.03
N TRP A 441 7.52 -11.67 7.76
CA TRP A 441 6.95 -10.81 8.81
C TRP A 441 5.91 -11.55 9.66
N VAL A 442 4.92 -12.21 9.04
CA VAL A 442 3.91 -12.93 9.84
C VAL A 442 4.50 -14.14 10.56
N ARG A 443 5.56 -14.76 10.03
CA ARG A 443 6.33 -15.78 10.77
C ARG A 443 7.03 -15.18 12.00
N TYR A 444 7.59 -13.98 11.88
CA TYR A 444 8.17 -13.26 13.01
C TYR A 444 7.13 -12.95 14.09
N LEU A 445 5.95 -12.43 13.71
CA LEU A 445 4.86 -12.16 14.65
C LEU A 445 4.33 -13.44 15.35
N ALA A 446 4.42 -14.59 14.67
CA ALA A 446 4.11 -15.90 15.24
C ALA A 446 5.25 -16.49 16.12
N GLY A 447 6.37 -15.77 16.27
CA GLY A 447 7.55 -16.23 17.03
C GLY A 447 8.40 -17.28 16.32
N GLN A 448 8.21 -17.47 15.02
CA GLN A 448 8.85 -18.52 14.22
C GLN A 448 10.06 -18.01 13.40
N ASN A 449 10.23 -16.69 13.28
CA ASN A 449 11.35 -16.06 12.56
C ASN A 449 12.02 -14.93 13.40
N PRO A 450 12.68 -15.24 14.53
CA PRO A 450 13.15 -14.22 15.46
C PRO A 450 14.27 -13.30 14.92
N THR A 451 14.98 -13.72 13.87
CA THR A 451 16.05 -12.93 13.22
C THR A 451 15.55 -12.00 12.12
N TYR A 452 14.25 -12.03 11.84
CA TYR A 452 13.63 -11.25 10.79
C TYR A 452 13.90 -9.74 10.87
N PRO A 453 13.79 -9.07 12.04
CA PRO A 453 13.98 -7.62 12.11
C PRO A 453 15.36 -7.20 11.59
N GLU A 454 16.43 -7.86 12.03
CA GLU A 454 17.78 -7.57 11.54
C GLU A 454 17.95 -7.88 10.05
N HIS A 455 17.48 -9.04 9.58
CA HIS A 455 17.62 -9.43 8.17
C HIS A 455 16.90 -8.47 7.22
N LEU A 456 15.69 -8.03 7.58
CA LEU A 456 14.90 -7.12 6.77
C LEU A 456 15.54 -5.73 6.70
N LEU A 457 16.05 -5.22 7.82
CA LEU A 457 16.78 -3.95 7.86
C LEU A 457 18.06 -4.00 7.02
N HIS A 458 18.78 -5.13 7.03
CA HIS A 458 19.97 -5.34 6.18
C HIS A 458 19.60 -5.38 4.70
N ALA A 459 18.58 -6.14 4.33
CA ALA A 459 18.09 -6.25 2.96
C ALA A 459 17.64 -4.90 2.41
N SER A 460 16.88 -4.14 3.20
CA SER A 460 16.43 -2.79 2.84
C SER A 460 17.59 -1.84 2.66
N HIS A 461 18.55 -1.80 3.60
CA HIS A 461 19.75 -0.97 3.47
C HIS A 461 20.58 -1.35 2.23
N GLN A 462 20.72 -2.64 1.92
CA GLN A 462 21.42 -3.10 0.72
C GLN A 462 20.77 -2.57 -0.56
N ILE A 463 19.43 -2.51 -0.63
CA ILE A 463 18.71 -1.96 -1.78
C ILE A 463 18.92 -0.46 -1.92
N VAL A 464 18.87 0.30 -0.82
CA VAL A 464 19.20 1.74 -0.85
C VAL A 464 20.61 1.95 -1.43
N CYS A 465 21.59 1.19 -0.94
CA CYS A 465 22.98 1.26 -1.43
C CYS A 465 23.11 0.87 -2.90
N ARG A 466 22.42 -0.19 -3.34
CA ARG A 466 22.43 -0.65 -4.74
C ARG A 466 21.83 0.39 -5.66
N ARG A 467 20.67 0.96 -5.33
CA ARG A 467 20.03 2.01 -6.14
C ARG A 467 20.92 3.25 -6.23
N LEU A 468 21.55 3.69 -5.14
CA LEU A 468 22.54 4.77 -5.18
C LEU A 468 23.77 4.44 -6.06
N ALA A 469 24.18 3.18 -6.16
CA ALA A 469 25.24 2.77 -7.07
C ALA A 469 24.78 2.85 -8.53
N LEU A 470 23.57 2.36 -8.83
CA LEU A 470 22.96 2.45 -10.16
C LEU A 470 22.85 3.92 -10.62
N LEU A 471 22.40 4.82 -9.74
CA LEU A 471 22.33 6.26 -10.06
C LEU A 471 23.69 6.85 -10.46
N ARG A 472 24.79 6.41 -9.83
CA ARG A 472 26.13 6.91 -10.17
C ARG A 472 26.66 6.40 -11.51
N GLU A 473 26.17 5.24 -11.95
CA GLU A 473 26.57 4.61 -13.20
C GLU A 473 25.61 4.90 -14.36
N ASP A 474 24.46 5.51 -14.07
CA ASP A 474 23.43 5.78 -15.06
C ASP A 474 23.81 6.96 -15.97
N GLU A 475 23.98 6.67 -17.26
CA GLU A 475 24.22 7.66 -18.31
C GLU A 475 22.98 7.86 -19.22
N ALA A 476 21.87 7.19 -18.90
CA ALA A 476 20.68 7.15 -19.73
C ALA A 476 19.69 8.29 -19.47
N VAL A 477 19.84 9.07 -18.40
CA VAL A 477 18.95 10.22 -18.11
C VAL A 477 18.93 11.20 -19.28
N GLY A 478 17.72 11.55 -19.71
CA GLY A 478 17.49 12.46 -20.83
C GLY A 478 17.80 11.88 -22.22
N THR A 479 18.36 10.66 -22.32
CA THR A 479 18.67 10.00 -23.60
C THR A 479 17.80 8.76 -23.85
N HIS A 480 17.55 7.95 -22.81
CA HIS A 480 16.57 6.87 -22.82
C HIS A 480 15.30 7.32 -22.13
N HIS A 481 14.23 7.45 -22.91
CA HIS A 481 12.93 7.88 -22.41
C HIS A 481 12.07 6.65 -22.08
N HIS A 482 12.28 6.11 -20.89
CA HIS A 482 11.44 5.06 -20.33
C HIS A 482 10.96 5.50 -18.95
N VAL A 483 9.65 5.63 -18.77
CA VAL A 483 9.05 6.26 -17.59
C VAL A 483 9.38 5.49 -16.30
N HIS A 484 9.45 4.16 -16.35
CA HIS A 484 9.82 3.36 -15.18
C HIS A 484 11.30 3.53 -14.75
N HIS A 485 12.14 4.20 -15.56
CA HIS A 485 13.57 4.34 -15.25
C HIS A 485 13.82 5.07 -13.92
N TRP A 486 13.10 6.18 -13.68
CA TRP A 486 13.21 6.90 -12.41
C TRP A 486 12.53 6.19 -11.24
N GLN A 487 11.49 5.37 -11.48
CA GLN A 487 10.87 4.56 -10.44
C GLN A 487 11.86 3.52 -9.90
N TRP A 488 12.53 2.80 -10.81
CA TRP A 488 13.54 1.80 -10.45
C TRP A 488 14.73 2.41 -9.70
N GLY A 489 15.01 3.69 -9.95
CA GLY A 489 16.08 4.45 -9.31
C GLY A 489 15.75 5.00 -7.92
N ASN A 490 14.48 5.08 -7.50
CA ASN A 490 14.07 5.69 -6.23
C ASN A 490 14.74 4.97 -5.03
N PRO A 491 15.66 5.60 -4.29
CA PRO A 491 16.41 4.90 -3.25
C PRO A 491 15.65 4.75 -1.93
N VAL A 492 14.42 5.27 -1.81
CA VAL A 492 13.65 5.21 -0.56
C VAL A 492 12.71 4.00 -0.57
N SER A 493 12.75 3.23 0.52
CA SER A 493 11.89 2.06 0.73
C SER A 493 11.24 2.10 2.11
N SER A 494 9.96 1.75 2.22
CA SER A 494 9.19 1.93 3.47
C SER A 494 8.84 0.64 4.20
N GLU A 495 8.79 -0.49 3.49
CA GLU A 495 8.24 -1.77 3.98
C GLU A 495 8.79 -2.15 5.35
N ALA A 496 10.12 -2.18 5.49
CA ALA A 496 10.76 -2.60 6.72
C ALA A 496 10.38 -1.75 7.93
N LEU A 497 10.30 -0.44 7.73
CA LEU A 497 9.94 0.48 8.79
C LEU A 497 8.45 0.35 9.14
N ILE A 498 7.58 0.10 8.16
CA ILE A 498 6.14 -0.09 8.40
C ILE A 498 5.89 -1.37 9.19
N GLN A 499 6.47 -2.49 8.76
CA GLN A 499 6.30 -3.79 9.40
C GLN A 499 6.86 -3.81 10.82
N LEU A 500 8.06 -3.26 11.03
CA LEU A 500 8.74 -3.30 12.33
C LEU A 500 8.24 -2.22 13.28
N THR A 501 7.99 -0.99 12.83
CA THR A 501 7.64 0.11 13.73
C THR A 501 6.13 0.25 13.90
N LEU A 502 5.34 0.09 12.84
CA LEU A 502 3.90 0.36 12.85
C LEU A 502 3.03 -0.89 13.04
N GLY A 503 3.61 -2.08 12.82
CA GLY A 503 2.89 -3.36 12.92
C GLY A 503 1.85 -3.53 11.82
N ALA A 504 2.24 -3.26 10.56
CA ALA A 504 1.36 -3.27 9.40
C ALA A 504 2.04 -3.85 8.16
N PRO A 505 1.29 -4.40 7.19
CA PRO A 505 1.81 -4.63 5.85
C PRO A 505 2.04 -3.30 5.11
N GLN A 506 2.75 -3.34 3.98
CA GLN A 506 2.83 -2.22 3.06
C GLN A 506 1.41 -1.85 2.58
N PRO A 507 1.04 -0.55 2.45
CA PRO A 507 -0.23 -0.16 1.88
C PRO A 507 -0.45 -0.78 0.49
N ILE A 508 -1.70 -1.11 0.17
CA ILE A 508 -2.05 -1.60 -1.17
C ILE A 508 -1.66 -0.55 -2.20
N TYR A 509 -0.84 -0.95 -3.17
CA TYR A 509 -0.23 -0.04 -4.12
C TYR A 509 -1.20 0.69 -5.06
N ASN A 510 -2.42 0.19 -5.22
CA ASN A 510 -3.44 0.77 -6.10
C ASN A 510 -4.51 1.52 -5.29
N GLY A 511 -4.06 2.42 -4.41
CA GLY A 511 -4.94 3.34 -3.67
C GLY A 511 -5.13 3.03 -2.19
N GLY A 512 -4.37 2.13 -1.58
CA GLY A 512 -4.54 1.77 -0.17
C GLY A 512 -4.12 2.88 0.80
N LEU A 513 -4.92 3.10 1.85
CA LEU A 513 -4.54 3.94 2.98
C LEU A 513 -3.63 3.18 3.97
N LEU A 514 -2.86 3.91 4.79
CA LEU A 514 -1.96 3.31 5.79
C LEU A 514 -2.73 2.79 7.01
N HIS A 515 -3.30 1.59 6.90
CA HIS A 515 -3.89 0.87 8.03
C HIS A 515 -2.79 0.23 8.88
N CYS A 516 -2.52 0.79 10.06
CA CYS A 516 -1.47 0.29 10.95
C CYS A 516 -1.89 0.19 12.40
N ARG A 517 -1.18 -0.63 13.19
CA ARG A 517 -1.50 -0.83 14.61
C ARG A 517 -1.10 0.36 15.46
N LEU A 518 0.10 0.89 15.24
CA LEU A 518 0.69 1.98 16.02
C LEU A 518 1.14 3.12 15.11
N ARG A 519 1.06 4.34 15.63
CA ARG A 519 1.67 5.54 15.04
C ARG A 519 2.36 6.36 16.14
N TYR A 520 3.45 7.04 15.81
CA TYR A 520 4.28 7.77 16.79
C TYR A 520 4.29 9.26 16.50
N PHE A 521 4.52 10.06 17.55
CA PHE A 521 4.70 11.50 17.46
C PHE A 521 5.84 11.96 18.38
N ASP A 522 6.74 12.76 17.84
CA ASP A 522 7.81 13.42 18.59
C ASP A 522 7.23 14.63 19.33
N VAL A 523 7.23 14.56 20.66
CA VAL A 523 6.64 15.60 21.52
C VAL A 523 7.44 16.90 21.47
N HIS A 524 8.77 16.81 21.39
CA HIS A 524 9.63 18.00 21.42
C HIS A 524 9.55 18.76 20.10
N HIS A 525 9.54 18.05 18.98
CA HIS A 525 9.46 18.65 17.65
C HIS A 525 8.02 18.90 17.18
N ARG A 526 7.01 18.37 17.91
CA ARG A 526 5.58 18.46 17.57
C ARG A 526 5.30 18.03 16.14
N ARG A 527 5.76 16.84 15.77
CA ARG A 527 5.59 16.25 14.44
C ARG A 527 5.34 14.75 14.54
N PRO A 528 4.75 14.11 13.51
CA PRO A 528 4.68 12.67 13.45
C PRO A 528 6.07 12.02 13.34
N GLY A 529 6.15 10.77 13.76
CA GLY A 529 7.33 9.92 13.70
C GLY A 529 8.04 9.72 15.03
N LEU A 530 8.92 8.72 15.06
CA LEU A 530 9.79 8.44 16.19
C LEU A 530 10.77 9.60 16.41
N PRO A 531 11.03 9.99 17.67
CA PRO A 531 12.10 10.93 17.97
C PRO A 531 13.47 10.43 17.50
N LYS A 532 14.42 11.36 17.35
CA LYS A 532 15.81 11.02 17.05
C LYS A 532 16.34 9.97 18.04
N ASP A 533 17.15 9.03 17.57
CA ASP A 533 17.79 7.97 18.37
C ASP A 533 16.83 6.94 18.99
N VAL A 534 15.50 7.04 18.74
CA VAL A 534 14.52 6.06 19.19
C VAL A 534 14.27 5.03 18.08
N GLY A 535 14.43 3.75 18.42
CA GLY A 535 13.96 2.61 17.63
C GLY A 535 12.69 2.02 18.23
N ALA A 536 11.81 1.48 17.40
CA ALA A 536 10.58 0.80 17.83
C ALA A 536 10.40 -0.54 17.09
N LEU A 537 10.07 -1.58 17.83
CA LEU A 537 9.86 -2.92 17.31
C LEU A 537 8.54 -3.49 17.82
N VAL A 538 7.59 -3.70 16.91
CA VAL A 538 6.36 -4.44 17.17
C VAL A 538 6.70 -5.92 17.21
N GLU A 539 6.62 -6.52 18.40
CA GLU A 539 6.99 -7.93 18.62
C GLU A 539 5.82 -8.88 18.45
N LYS A 540 4.58 -8.40 18.66
CA LYS A 540 3.38 -9.24 18.60
C LYS A 540 2.13 -8.46 18.24
N LEU A 541 1.26 -9.09 17.45
CA LEU A 541 -0.09 -8.61 17.12
C LEU A 541 -1.11 -9.73 17.34
N GLU A 542 -2.17 -9.43 18.10
CA GLU A 542 -3.37 -10.27 18.26
C GLU A 542 -4.60 -9.36 18.25
N ALA A 543 -5.82 -9.90 18.07
CA ALA A 543 -7.04 -9.08 17.98
C ALA A 543 -7.16 -8.00 19.08
N ALA A 544 -6.92 -8.38 20.33
CA ALA A 544 -7.04 -7.51 21.51
C ALA A 544 -5.69 -7.11 22.15
N ARG A 545 -4.55 -7.38 21.49
CA ARG A 545 -3.21 -7.21 22.09
C ARG A 545 -2.16 -6.73 21.09
N THR A 546 -1.29 -5.82 21.54
CA THR A 546 -0.13 -5.34 20.79
C THR A 546 1.07 -5.33 21.72
N VAL A 547 2.19 -5.95 21.32
CA VAL A 547 3.45 -5.86 22.07
C VAL A 547 4.44 -5.04 21.26
N VAL A 548 5.00 -3.99 21.87
CA VAL A 548 6.00 -3.12 21.25
C VAL A 548 7.15 -2.84 22.20
N ARG A 549 8.38 -2.90 21.68
CA ARG A 549 9.60 -2.51 22.38
C ARG A 549 10.12 -1.19 21.83
N LEU A 550 10.43 -0.25 22.72
CA LEU A 550 11.05 1.02 22.38
C LEU A 550 12.40 1.17 23.08
N VAL A 551 13.36 1.75 22.37
CA VAL A 551 14.75 1.89 22.83
C VAL A 551 15.23 3.29 22.52
N ASN A 552 15.74 4.02 23.52
CA ASN A 552 16.47 5.26 23.32
C ASN A 552 17.96 4.99 23.29
N LEU A 553 18.56 5.04 22.10
CA LEU A 553 19.98 4.77 21.87
C LEU A 553 20.90 5.90 22.36
N ASN A 554 20.35 7.09 22.67
CA ASN A 554 21.15 8.22 23.08
C ASN A 554 21.60 8.08 24.54
N PRO A 555 22.91 8.13 24.85
CA PRO A 555 23.41 7.95 26.22
C PRO A 555 23.29 9.19 27.10
N ASN A 556 22.98 10.36 26.53
CA ASN A 556 22.98 11.64 27.24
C ASN A 556 21.62 12.34 27.28
N GLU A 557 20.77 12.11 26.29
CA GLU A 557 19.52 12.84 26.12
C GLU A 557 18.31 11.92 26.25
N GLY A 558 17.33 12.36 27.05
CA GLY A 558 16.01 11.75 27.08
C GLY A 558 15.22 12.05 25.81
N ARG A 559 14.20 11.23 25.56
CA ARG A 559 13.24 11.41 24.48
C ARG A 559 11.83 11.31 25.04
N GLU A 560 10.92 12.08 24.46
CA GLU A 560 9.50 11.99 24.75
C GLU A 560 8.72 11.79 23.47
N LEU A 561 7.77 10.86 23.51
CA LEU A 561 6.90 10.58 22.38
C LEU A 561 5.48 10.27 22.83
N ILE A 562 4.56 10.36 21.88
CA ILE A 562 3.19 9.86 22.01
C ILE A 562 3.04 8.67 21.07
N ILE A 563 2.48 7.58 21.59
CA ILE A 563 2.02 6.43 20.81
C ILE A 563 0.51 6.60 20.60
N GLN A 564 0.06 6.46 19.36
CA GLN A 564 -1.35 6.45 18.97
C GLN A 564 -1.78 5.04 18.59
N ALA A 565 -2.96 4.65 19.06
CA ALA A 565 -3.64 3.41 18.68
C ALA A 565 -4.30 3.59 17.31
N GLY A 566 -3.76 2.94 16.28
CA GLY A 566 -4.23 3.06 14.90
C GLY A 566 -3.57 4.19 14.12
N GLY A 567 -3.52 4.04 12.79
CA GLY A 567 -2.99 5.06 11.87
C GLY A 567 -3.80 6.37 11.90
N PHE A 568 -5.09 6.25 12.20
CA PHE A 568 -6.09 7.31 12.21
C PHE A 568 -6.72 7.54 13.60
N GLY A 569 -6.16 6.93 14.65
CA GLY A 569 -6.68 7.03 16.02
C GLY A 569 -7.98 6.28 16.23
N GLU A 570 -8.28 5.30 15.38
CA GLU A 570 -9.51 4.50 15.32
C GLU A 570 -9.52 3.36 16.36
N HIS A 571 -8.38 3.06 16.98
CA HIS A 571 -8.26 2.08 18.06
C HIS A 571 -8.18 2.77 19.44
N GLN A 572 -8.24 2.00 20.51
CA GLN A 572 -8.08 2.47 21.89
C GLN A 572 -7.19 1.52 22.71
N PHE A 573 -6.28 2.07 23.50
CA PHE A 573 -5.52 1.27 24.47
C PHE A 573 -6.32 1.09 25.76
N GLY A 574 -6.36 -0.13 26.29
CA GLY A 574 -6.95 -0.43 27.59
C GLY A 574 -5.91 -0.27 28.71
N THR A 575 -4.98 -1.21 28.78
CA THR A 575 -3.92 -1.31 29.80
C THR A 575 -2.56 -1.53 29.16
N ALA A 576 -1.50 -1.00 29.78
CA ALA A 576 -0.12 -1.37 29.48
C ALA A 576 0.46 -2.17 30.64
N GLU A 577 0.97 -3.36 30.36
CA GLU A 577 1.93 -4.04 31.23
C GLU A 577 3.36 -3.75 30.75
N TYR A 578 4.25 -3.43 31.69
CA TYR A 578 5.64 -3.09 31.40
C TYR A 578 6.53 -3.37 32.61
N PHE A 579 7.83 -3.51 32.37
CA PHE A 579 8.79 -3.75 33.44
C PHE A 579 9.40 -2.45 33.96
N VAL A 580 9.56 -2.36 35.28
CA VAL A 580 10.30 -1.30 35.94
C VAL A 580 11.47 -1.87 36.70
N ARG A 581 12.58 -1.13 36.73
CA ARG A 581 13.75 -1.45 37.54
C ARG A 581 13.43 -1.35 39.03
N THR A 582 13.84 -2.38 39.79
CA THR A 582 13.80 -2.41 41.27
C THR A 582 15.18 -2.52 41.93
N SER A 583 16.22 -2.88 41.18
CA SER A 583 17.61 -2.95 41.65
C SER A 583 18.26 -1.58 41.85
N ASP A 584 19.37 -1.57 42.60
CA ASP A 584 20.22 -0.39 42.89
C ASP A 584 21.07 0.11 41.69
N TRP A 585 20.80 -0.32 40.45
CA TRP A 585 21.51 0.18 39.28
C TRP A 585 21.41 1.72 39.15
N PRO A 586 22.49 2.44 38.78
CA PRO A 586 23.78 1.92 38.26
C PRO A 586 24.79 1.49 39.33
N GLY A 587 24.43 1.54 40.62
CA GLY A 587 25.34 1.34 41.74
C GLY A 587 26.13 2.61 42.08
N GLU A 588 27.17 2.44 42.89
CA GLU A 588 28.09 3.52 43.29
C GLU A 588 29.36 3.52 42.44
N LEU A 589 29.98 4.68 42.27
CA LEU A 589 31.32 4.77 41.68
C LEU A 589 32.32 4.03 42.58
N GLY A 590 33.17 3.20 41.97
CA GLY A 590 34.13 2.35 42.68
C GLY A 590 34.92 3.16 43.72
N GLY A 591 34.74 2.81 45.00
CA GLY A 591 35.33 3.51 46.14
C GLY A 591 36.86 3.41 46.19
N TYR A 592 37.46 3.28 47.37
CA TYR A 592 38.93 3.28 47.52
C TYR A 592 39.68 2.28 46.61
N ALA A 593 39.05 1.17 46.22
CA ALA A 593 39.61 0.17 45.31
C ALA A 593 39.66 0.60 43.82
N GLY A 594 38.96 1.66 43.42
CA GLY A 594 38.94 2.18 42.05
C GLY A 594 38.30 1.27 40.99
N SER A 595 37.77 0.11 41.38
CA SER A 595 37.09 -0.85 40.50
C SER A 595 35.61 -0.99 40.87
N TYR A 596 34.72 -1.02 39.89
CA TYR A 596 33.29 -1.32 40.07
C TYR A 596 32.75 -2.13 38.90
N ALA A 597 31.71 -2.91 39.15
CA ALA A 597 30.86 -3.55 38.15
C ALA A 597 29.41 -3.15 38.48
N PRO A 598 28.54 -3.06 37.47
CA PRO A 598 27.14 -2.77 37.76
C PRO A 598 26.52 -3.86 38.64
N PRO A 599 25.62 -3.50 39.58
CA PRO A 599 24.85 -4.48 40.32
C PRO A 599 23.93 -5.28 39.37
N PRO A 600 23.52 -6.50 39.73
CA PRO A 600 22.53 -7.25 38.97
C PRO A 600 21.26 -6.43 38.74
N LEU A 601 20.81 -6.36 37.49
CA LEU A 601 19.57 -5.69 37.13
C LEU A 601 18.39 -6.59 37.51
N THR A 602 17.49 -6.10 38.35
CA THR A 602 16.21 -6.74 38.66
C THR A 602 15.06 -5.83 38.27
N THR A 603 14.02 -6.43 37.72
CA THR A 603 12.82 -5.74 37.27
C THR A 603 11.56 -6.40 37.84
N GLU A 604 10.49 -5.65 37.95
CA GLU A 604 9.15 -6.15 38.26
C GLU A 604 8.14 -5.66 37.24
N ALA A 605 7.08 -6.44 37.00
CA ALA A 605 5.99 -6.03 36.13
C ALA A 605 5.11 -4.98 36.83
N ARG A 606 4.67 -3.99 36.06
CA ARG A 606 3.72 -2.95 36.45
C ARG A 606 2.62 -2.87 35.41
N THR A 607 1.41 -2.56 35.85
CA THR A 607 0.27 -2.34 34.98
C THR A 607 -0.23 -0.92 35.15
N ALA A 608 -0.51 -0.24 34.05
CA ALA A 608 -1.14 1.07 34.02
C ALA A 608 -2.41 1.03 33.17
N ALA A 609 -3.50 1.60 33.68
CA ALA A 609 -4.70 1.83 32.88
C ALA A 609 -4.49 3.06 31.97
N ILE A 610 -4.75 2.91 30.68
CA ILE A 610 -4.62 3.96 29.68
C ILE A 610 -6.02 4.50 29.35
N ASN A 611 -6.91 3.64 28.86
CA ASN A 611 -8.28 3.95 28.44
C ASN A 611 -8.36 5.20 27.54
N ASP A 612 -7.44 5.30 26.59
CA ASP A 612 -7.22 6.45 25.71
C ASP A 612 -6.62 5.95 24.39
N LYS A 613 -6.83 6.66 23.28
CA LYS A 613 -6.18 6.37 22.00
C LYS A 613 -4.72 6.83 21.96
N HIS A 614 -4.30 7.62 22.95
CA HIS A 614 -2.95 8.14 23.07
C HIS A 614 -2.28 7.73 24.39
N LEU A 615 -1.00 7.35 24.30
CA LEU A 615 -0.13 7.05 25.42
C LEU A 615 1.13 7.91 25.32
N ARG A 616 1.44 8.72 26.35
CA ARG A 616 2.72 9.45 26.42
C ARG A 616 3.79 8.56 27.05
N LEU A 617 4.98 8.61 26.48
CA LEU A 617 6.14 7.85 26.94
C LEU A 617 7.34 8.79 27.12
N THR A 618 7.99 8.69 28.29
CA THR A 618 9.30 9.29 28.55
C THR A 618 10.35 8.18 28.52
N LEU A 619 11.36 8.33 27.66
CA LEU A 619 12.51 7.44 27.53
C LEU A 619 13.77 8.17 27.98
N PRO A 620 14.24 7.98 29.23
CA PRO A 620 15.54 8.50 29.67
C PRO A 620 16.71 8.06 28.77
N PRO A 621 17.89 8.69 28.91
CA PRO A 621 19.06 8.29 28.14
C PRO A 621 19.40 6.81 28.37
N GLY A 622 19.72 6.10 27.28
CA GLY A 622 20.15 4.70 27.34
C GLY A 622 19.13 3.76 27.99
N SER A 623 17.83 3.99 27.79
CA SER A 623 16.76 3.19 28.38
C SER A 623 15.94 2.45 27.33
N GLU A 624 15.31 1.38 27.79
CA GLU A 624 14.36 0.59 27.00
C GLU A 624 13.08 0.34 27.78
N ILE A 625 12.01 0.03 27.05
CA ILE A 625 10.74 -0.44 27.60
C ILE A 625 10.04 -1.35 26.60
N ALA A 626 9.52 -2.47 27.09
CA ALA A 626 8.55 -3.29 26.38
C ALA A 626 7.16 -3.01 26.96
N LEU A 627 6.22 -2.69 26.08
CA LEU A 627 4.83 -2.41 26.40
C LEU A 627 3.97 -3.55 25.85
N ASP A 628 3.28 -4.25 26.75
CA ASP A 628 2.22 -5.19 26.39
C ASP A 628 0.86 -4.48 26.56
N LEU A 629 0.28 -4.11 25.42
CA LEU A 629 -0.89 -3.23 25.33
C LEU A 629 -2.14 -4.03 25.01
N THR A 630 -3.13 -3.98 25.89
CA THR A 630 -4.49 -4.38 25.49
C THR A 630 -5.07 -3.31 24.56
N THR A 631 -5.67 -3.73 23.46
CA THR A 631 -6.12 -2.84 22.38
C THR A 631 -7.54 -3.20 21.95
N GLU A 632 -8.45 -2.24 22.01
CA GLU A 632 -9.76 -2.34 21.38
C GLU A 632 -9.67 -1.71 19.98
N ARG A 633 -10.07 -2.45 18.95
CA ARG A 633 -9.92 -2.03 17.54
C ARG A 633 -11.21 -1.42 17.03
N PHE A 634 -11.08 -0.41 16.16
CA PHE A 634 -12.19 0.27 15.47
C PHE A 634 -13.31 0.74 16.41
N VAL A 635 -12.96 1.30 17.57
CA VAL A 635 -13.92 1.82 18.56
C VAL A 635 -14.07 3.34 18.53
N ASN A 636 -13.15 4.03 17.86
CA ASN A 636 -13.10 5.49 17.77
C ASN A 636 -13.40 5.99 16.37
N GLU A 637 -13.78 7.25 16.27
CA GLU A 637 -13.96 7.94 14.99
C GLU A 637 -12.58 8.19 14.37
N PRO A 638 -12.31 7.67 13.15
CA PRO A 638 -11.02 7.85 12.51
C PRO A 638 -10.83 9.30 12.06
N SER A 639 -9.62 9.84 12.22
CA SER A 639 -9.28 11.17 11.71
C SER A 639 -7.76 11.34 11.55
N TYR A 640 -7.35 12.39 10.84
CA TYR A 640 -5.95 12.83 10.87
C TYR A 640 -5.62 13.78 12.02
N THR A 641 -6.47 13.89 13.04
CA THR A 641 -6.22 14.80 14.16
C THR A 641 -4.95 14.41 14.91
N GLU A 642 -4.04 15.36 15.05
CA GLU A 642 -2.76 15.18 15.73
C GLU A 642 -2.92 15.37 17.26
N PRO A 643 -2.07 14.75 18.10
CA PRO A 643 -2.35 14.57 19.53
C PRO A 643 -2.05 15.80 20.42
N TRP A 644 -1.91 17.00 19.87
CA TRP A 644 -1.38 18.19 20.57
C TRP A 644 -2.36 19.32 20.81
#